data_AF-A0A8C9EI22-F1
#
_entry.id   AF-A0A8C9EI22-F1
#
_cell.length_a   1.000
_cell.length_b   1.000
_cell.length_c   1.000
_cell.angle_alpha   90.00
_cell.angle_beta   90.00
_cell.angle_gamma   90.00
#
_symmetry.space_group_name_H-M   'P 1'
#
loop_
_entity.id
_entity.type
_entity.pdbx_description
1 polymer ?
#
loop_
_entity_poly.entity_id
_entity_poly.type
_entity_poly.pdbx_seq_one_letter_code
_entity_poly.pdbx_strand_id
1 'polypeptide(L)'
;PMPELEVEFLGRREWWALLRLSGLNNRYRVLEVHVVGGEGRDPEKHLVVSSSPSLRDTELCVLQNSWESVPVVPGDIIHLEGECNSGTWIINEQSGYLILYPDLLLSGTTISSSIRCMRKAVLSERFRGSECGSRQTLVGTILHEIFQQSVTNNLSPEKVEELANTIVYGQKYLKEMYHLKLKQTEIMQEIEEYLPSFFKWTEEFVHNPANQNKMQLKLEDKTGDCSSKVEIVDILDIEENIWSPRFGLKGKIDVTARVKIHRQCGVQSRIMPLELKSGKESNSIEHRSQVILYTLLNLERRVDPEAGFLLYLKTGTMYPVTGTRMDRRELIKLRNQVAFYLMHSTYKSAVGRQQSQLAALPPAIDDSQACKYCSQIHNCFLYSRAVEERMASVTFPPAMIPVIERETQHLKPSHLEYFSLWYLMLTLEMQSGDGKKGYKNIWMIPSLEREKAGDCAGNMIRTDQVQEVSEGQYLHSFQRKNGAVLGANLLVGDRVVVSGEENGLLGLATGYVREIGATKISCLLGRNLSKLPESTTFRLDHEEGDCGIGVPFENLSKLMKDSPVSEKLRNLIIDFHKPRFIQHLSSVLPPEAKEAVASILKGLNKPQKQAMKQVLLSKDYTLIVGMPGTGKTTTICALVPAPEHTEKGGVCNVTEAKLVFFLTTLFIKAGCKPSDIGIISPYRHQLKVITDLMARLKESRVEVNTIDKYQGRDKSIIIVSFVRNSNDENLGALLKDWRRLNVAITRAKHKLIMVGCVPSLRRYPPLEKLLCHLQSEGMISFFNIVL
;
A
#
# COMPACT_ATOMS: atom_id res chain seq x y z
N PRO A 1 17.99 1.80 43.32
CA PRO A 1 16.54 2.09 43.41
C PRO A 1 16.14 3.22 42.44
N MET A 2 15.69 2.85 41.24
CA MET A 2 14.99 3.79 40.35
C MET A 2 13.49 3.75 40.66
N PRO A 3 12.75 4.86 40.46
CA PRO A 3 11.28 4.85 40.58
C PRO A 3 10.65 4.07 39.42
N GLU A 4 9.56 3.36 39.71
CA GLU A 4 8.80 2.58 38.74
C GLU A 4 8.03 3.51 37.79
N LEU A 5 8.51 3.65 36.55
CA LEU A 5 7.73 4.25 35.47
C LEU A 5 6.78 3.20 34.90
N GLU A 6 5.61 3.02 35.55
CA GLU A 6 4.50 2.28 34.96
C GLU A 6 4.02 2.99 33.68
N VAL A 7 4.46 2.47 32.53
CA VAL A 7 4.07 2.95 31.21
C VAL A 7 2.66 2.44 30.89
N GLU A 8 1.64 3.22 31.29
CA GLU A 8 0.22 2.95 31.00
C GLU A 8 -0.07 2.94 29.49
N PHE A 9 0.17 1.81 28.84
CA PHE A 9 -0.36 1.46 27.52
C PHE A 9 -1.44 0.37 27.66
N LEU A 10 -2.41 0.63 28.55
CA LEU A 10 -3.61 -0.20 28.79
C LEU A 10 -4.56 -0.19 27.59
N GLY A 11 -4.14 -0.92 26.54
CA GLY A 11 -4.87 -1.12 25.30
C GLY A 11 -4.26 -2.15 24.36
N ARG A 12 -3.03 -2.65 24.62
CA ARG A 12 -2.31 -3.59 23.72
C ARG A 12 -2.38 -5.08 24.12
N ARG A 13 -3.42 -5.53 24.85
CA ARG A 13 -3.49 -6.96 25.28
C ARG A 13 -3.55 -7.97 24.13
N GLU A 14 -4.13 -7.62 22.98
CA GLU A 14 -4.25 -8.51 21.81
C GLU A 14 -2.94 -8.67 21.00
N TRP A 15 -1.99 -7.73 21.14
CA TRP A 15 -0.74 -7.72 20.36
C TRP A 15 0.21 -8.86 20.68
N TRP A 16 0.03 -9.43 21.86
CA TRP A 16 0.94 -10.38 22.49
C TRP A 16 0.74 -11.83 22.03
N ALA A 17 -0.45 -12.19 21.52
CA ALA A 17 -0.74 -13.56 21.10
C ALA A 17 0.08 -14.03 19.87
N LEU A 18 0.65 -13.10 19.10
CA LEU A 18 1.22 -13.36 17.77
C LEU A 18 2.76 -13.52 17.73
N LEU A 19 3.45 -13.49 18.88
CA LEU A 19 4.92 -13.66 18.93
C LEU A 19 5.37 -15.13 18.96
N ARG A 20 4.44 -16.10 19.04
CA ARG A 20 4.75 -17.55 19.08
C ARG A 20 5.19 -18.11 17.72
N LEU A 21 6.41 -17.80 17.29
CA LEU A 21 7.16 -18.62 16.32
C LEU A 21 8.64 -18.69 16.73
N SER A 22 9.07 -19.85 17.23
CA SER A 22 10.45 -20.31 17.07
C SER A 22 10.58 -21.02 15.71
N GLY A 23 11.76 -20.95 15.07
CA GLY A 23 12.01 -21.51 13.75
C GLY A 23 12.09 -20.47 12.61
N LEU A 24 11.77 -20.90 11.39
CA LEU A 24 12.14 -20.20 10.14
C LEU A 24 11.46 -18.84 9.91
N ASN A 25 10.35 -18.54 10.59
CA ASN A 25 9.68 -17.22 10.56
C ASN A 25 9.68 -16.57 11.95
N ASN A 26 10.77 -16.72 12.70
CA ASN A 26 10.86 -16.18 14.06
C ASN A 26 10.66 -14.66 14.13
N ARG A 27 10.16 -14.20 15.28
CA ARG A 27 9.93 -12.79 15.60
C ARG A 27 10.36 -12.52 17.03
N TYR A 28 11.41 -11.72 17.16
CA TYR A 28 12.00 -11.33 18.44
C TYR A 28 11.74 -9.85 18.70
N ARG A 29 11.39 -9.50 19.94
CA ARG A 29 11.38 -8.12 20.40
C ARG A 29 12.65 -7.81 21.17
N VAL A 30 13.30 -6.72 20.82
CA VAL A 30 14.50 -6.21 21.50
C VAL A 30 14.08 -5.55 22.81
N LEU A 31 14.70 -5.95 23.91
CA LEU A 31 14.42 -5.43 25.26
C LEU A 31 15.52 -4.47 25.70
N GLU A 32 16.78 -4.87 25.53
CA GLU A 32 17.96 -4.07 25.86
C GLU A 32 19.01 -4.13 24.75
N VAL A 33 19.84 -3.09 24.67
CA VAL A 33 20.93 -2.94 23.69
C VAL A 33 22.15 -2.44 24.43
N HIS A 34 23.18 -3.28 24.54
CA HIS A 34 24.46 -2.96 25.18
C HIS A 34 25.57 -2.97 24.13
N VAL A 35 26.46 -1.98 24.16
CA VAL A 35 27.67 -1.97 23.32
C VAL A 35 28.85 -2.31 24.21
N VAL A 36 29.57 -3.36 23.84
CA VAL A 36 30.68 -3.93 24.62
C VAL A 36 31.97 -3.70 23.84
N GLY A 37 32.88 -2.91 24.41
CA GLY A 37 34.17 -2.60 23.83
C GLY A 37 35.14 -2.14 24.92
N GLY A 38 36.42 -2.45 24.73
CA GLY A 38 37.50 -2.09 25.63
C GLY A 38 38.82 -1.98 24.86
N GLU A 39 39.85 -1.42 25.48
CA GLU A 39 41.14 -1.21 24.81
C GLU A 39 41.71 -2.52 24.24
N GLY A 40 41.84 -2.58 22.91
CA GLY A 40 42.37 -3.76 22.20
C GLY A 40 41.36 -4.86 21.84
N ARG A 41 40.04 -4.61 21.91
CA ARG A 41 39.02 -5.51 21.32
C ARG A 41 38.12 -4.78 20.33
N ASP A 42 37.75 -5.48 19.26
CA ASP A 42 36.71 -5.01 18.34
C ASP A 42 35.37 -4.83 19.08
N PRO A 43 34.57 -3.81 18.73
CA PRO A 43 33.31 -3.53 19.39
C PRO A 43 32.25 -4.56 19.04
N GLU A 44 31.57 -5.10 20.06
CA GLU A 44 30.39 -5.96 19.92
C GLU A 44 29.13 -5.22 20.33
N LYS A 45 27.98 -5.61 19.76
CA LYS A 45 26.65 -5.17 20.23
C LYS A 45 25.85 -6.36 20.72
N HIS A 46 25.51 -6.36 22.00
CA HIS A 46 24.77 -7.40 22.69
C HIS A 46 23.30 -6.96 22.82
N LEU A 47 22.39 -7.75 22.26
CA LEU A 47 20.95 -7.52 22.30
C LEU A 47 20.30 -8.55 23.23
N VAL A 48 19.56 -8.08 24.23
CA VAL A 48 18.66 -8.96 25.00
C VAL A 48 17.31 -8.98 24.28
N VAL A 49 16.87 -10.15 23.85
CA VAL A 49 15.69 -10.31 22.99
C VAL A 49 14.71 -11.33 23.55
N SER A 50 13.42 -11.19 23.22
CA SER A 50 12.40 -12.17 23.61
C SER A 50 11.39 -12.44 22.50
N SER A 51 11.11 -13.72 22.27
CA SER A 51 9.99 -14.24 21.47
C SER A 51 8.72 -14.46 22.30
N SER A 52 8.77 -14.18 23.61
CA SER A 52 7.68 -14.49 24.55
C SER A 52 6.89 -13.24 24.93
N PRO A 53 5.55 -13.25 24.80
CA PRO A 53 4.72 -12.14 25.25
C PRO A 53 4.73 -11.90 26.76
N SER A 54 5.20 -12.87 27.53
CA SER A 54 5.38 -12.72 28.98
C SER A 54 6.62 -11.91 29.35
N LEU A 55 7.53 -11.67 28.39
CA LEU A 55 8.87 -11.09 28.56
C LEU A 55 9.78 -11.86 29.54
N ARG A 56 9.45 -13.11 29.87
CA ARG A 56 10.22 -13.96 30.81
C ARG A 56 11.29 -14.80 30.11
N ASP A 57 11.03 -15.22 28.89
CA ASP A 57 11.93 -16.07 28.11
C ASP A 57 12.83 -15.17 27.27
N THR A 58 14.06 -14.94 27.74
CA THR A 58 15.06 -14.07 27.10
C THR A 58 16.19 -14.85 26.46
N GLU A 59 16.53 -14.51 25.22
CA GLU A 59 17.70 -15.00 24.49
C GLU A 59 18.72 -13.86 24.31
N LEU A 60 19.99 -14.21 24.13
CA LEU A 60 21.07 -13.25 23.86
C LEU A 60 21.39 -13.28 22.36
N CYS A 61 21.51 -12.12 21.72
CA CYS A 61 22.03 -12.01 20.36
C CYS A 61 23.27 -11.10 20.34
N VAL A 62 24.41 -11.68 19.94
CA VAL A 62 25.70 -10.99 19.86
C VAL A 62 25.98 -10.65 18.39
N LEU A 63 26.14 -9.36 18.11
CA LEU A 63 26.52 -8.84 16.81
C LEU A 63 28.01 -8.47 16.83
N GLN A 64 28.76 -9.01 15.88
CA GLN A 64 30.21 -8.83 15.75
C GLN A 64 30.57 -8.36 14.32
N ASN A 65 31.80 -7.88 14.16
CA ASN A 65 32.49 -7.69 12.88
C ASN A 65 31.63 -6.93 11.83
N SER A 66 31.38 -5.64 12.08
CA SER A 66 30.53 -4.73 11.30
C SER A 66 29.01 -4.89 11.48
N TRP A 67 28.50 -5.93 12.16
CA TRP A 67 27.07 -6.02 12.51
C TRP A 67 26.70 -5.16 13.71
N GLU A 68 27.65 -4.81 14.58
CA GLU A 68 27.47 -3.83 15.65
C GLU A 68 27.07 -2.44 15.12
N SER A 69 27.34 -2.14 13.84
CA SER A 69 26.89 -0.92 13.17
C SER A 69 25.37 -0.84 12.91
N VAL A 70 24.62 -1.95 13.00
CA VAL A 70 23.18 -1.94 12.69
C VAL A 70 22.41 -1.10 13.74
N PRO A 71 21.57 -0.13 13.30
CA PRO A 71 20.82 0.74 14.20
C PRO A 71 19.59 0.00 14.76
N VAL A 72 19.79 -0.75 15.84
CA VAL A 72 18.73 -1.44 16.61
C VAL A 72 18.54 -0.71 17.94
N VAL A 73 17.29 -0.49 18.35
CA VAL A 73 16.95 0.16 19.64
C VAL A 73 15.96 -0.67 20.49
N PRO A 74 15.91 -0.46 21.82
CA PRO A 74 14.92 -1.10 22.68
C PRO A 74 13.48 -0.91 22.21
N GLY A 75 12.74 -2.01 22.12
CA GLY A 75 11.35 -2.06 21.68
C GLY A 75 11.17 -2.54 20.24
N ASP A 76 12.22 -2.56 19.41
CA ASP A 76 12.20 -3.01 18.01
C ASP A 76 11.79 -4.47 17.83
N ILE A 77 11.30 -4.80 16.63
CA ILE A 77 11.04 -6.18 16.20
C ILE A 77 12.11 -6.59 15.19
N ILE A 78 12.77 -7.73 15.43
CA ILE A 78 13.78 -8.32 14.56
C ILE A 78 13.41 -9.77 14.20
N HIS A 79 14.08 -10.28 13.18
CA HIS A 79 14.15 -11.70 12.82
C HIS A 79 15.62 -12.09 12.70
N LEU A 80 15.93 -13.32 13.11
CA LEU A 80 17.28 -13.86 13.19
C LEU A 80 17.38 -15.09 12.29
N GLU A 81 18.33 -15.05 11.35
CA GLU A 81 18.72 -16.18 10.52
C GLU A 81 20.06 -16.73 11.01
N GLY A 82 20.20 -18.05 11.04
CA GLY A 82 21.38 -18.76 11.54
C GLY A 82 21.03 -19.88 12.53
N GLU A 83 22.02 -20.35 13.26
CA GLU A 83 21.87 -21.34 14.34
C GLU A 83 21.89 -20.65 15.70
N CYS A 84 21.00 -21.08 16.62
CA CYS A 84 20.97 -20.62 18.00
C CYS A 84 21.61 -21.67 18.91
N ASN A 85 22.76 -21.36 19.49
CA ASN A 85 23.49 -22.28 20.36
C ASN A 85 23.16 -21.94 21.82
N SER A 86 22.41 -22.83 22.48
CA SER A 86 22.03 -22.73 23.90
C SER A 86 21.37 -21.39 24.29
N GLY A 87 20.50 -20.84 23.44
CA GLY A 87 19.84 -19.55 23.67
C GLY A 87 20.69 -18.32 23.35
N THR A 88 21.86 -18.51 22.70
CA THR A 88 22.70 -17.42 22.19
C THR A 88 22.80 -17.49 20.66
N TRP A 89 22.44 -16.40 20.00
CA TRP A 89 22.64 -16.16 18.58
C TRP A 89 23.94 -15.39 18.37
N ILE A 90 24.82 -15.87 17.50
CA ILE A 90 26.06 -15.17 17.12
C ILE A 90 25.98 -14.81 15.65
N ILE A 91 25.96 -13.50 15.35
CA ILE A 91 25.85 -12.98 13.99
C ILE A 91 27.10 -12.16 13.69
N ASN A 92 27.86 -12.63 12.70
CA ASN A 92 29.18 -12.10 12.35
C ASN A 92 29.41 -12.19 10.83
N GLU A 93 30.66 -12.11 10.37
CA GLU A 93 30.96 -12.20 8.94
C GLU A 93 30.57 -13.54 8.32
N GLN A 94 30.76 -14.63 9.07
CA GLN A 94 30.72 -16.02 8.60
C GLN A 94 29.40 -16.73 8.94
N SER A 95 28.69 -16.32 9.99
CA SER A 95 27.40 -16.91 10.38
C SER A 95 26.27 -15.89 10.54
N GLY A 96 25.06 -16.34 10.23
CA GLY A 96 23.78 -15.67 10.42
C GLY A 96 23.50 -14.41 9.59
N TYR A 97 22.30 -13.86 9.78
CA TYR A 97 21.87 -12.51 9.37
C TYR A 97 20.86 -11.96 10.38
N LEU A 98 20.94 -10.66 10.73
CA LEU A 98 19.89 -9.96 11.47
C LEU A 98 19.02 -9.17 10.49
N ILE A 99 17.69 -9.26 10.64
CA ILE A 99 16.72 -8.53 9.82
C ILE A 99 15.89 -7.63 10.74
N LEU A 100 16.01 -6.31 10.59
CA LEU A 100 15.35 -5.29 11.42
C LEU A 100 14.01 -4.88 10.82
N TYR A 101 12.90 -5.03 11.55
CA TYR A 101 11.53 -4.93 11.02
C TYR A 101 11.30 -5.86 9.81
N PRO A 102 11.30 -7.19 10.02
CA PRO A 102 11.16 -8.18 8.95
C PRO A 102 9.82 -8.10 8.20
N ASP A 103 8.75 -7.62 8.84
CA ASP A 103 7.43 -7.48 8.20
C ASP A 103 7.33 -6.22 7.29
N LEU A 104 8.34 -5.34 7.30
CA LEU A 104 8.46 -4.22 6.35
C LEU A 104 9.14 -4.72 5.07
N LEU A 105 8.34 -5.15 4.10
CA LEU A 105 8.84 -5.69 2.82
C LEU A 105 9.37 -4.56 1.92
N LEU A 106 10.70 -4.45 1.80
CA LEU A 106 11.38 -3.45 0.97
C LEU A 106 11.72 -4.02 -0.42
N SER A 107 11.63 -3.19 -1.46
CA SER A 107 11.90 -3.67 -2.83
C SER A 107 13.39 -3.84 -3.08
N GLY A 108 13.76 -4.84 -3.89
CA GLY A 108 15.15 -5.03 -4.34
C GLY A 108 15.74 -3.78 -5.00
N THR A 109 14.92 -3.03 -5.74
CA THR A 109 15.28 -1.75 -6.37
C THR A 109 15.46 -0.60 -5.38
N THR A 110 14.68 -0.55 -4.28
CA THR A 110 14.88 0.44 -3.21
C THR A 110 16.27 0.23 -2.58
N ILE A 111 16.63 -1.03 -2.29
CA ILE A 111 17.89 -1.39 -1.64
C ILE A 111 19.07 -1.15 -2.59
N SER A 112 19.00 -1.58 -3.85
CA SER A 112 20.08 -1.30 -4.82
C SER A 112 20.27 0.20 -5.08
N SER A 113 19.21 1.00 -5.01
CA SER A 113 19.31 2.47 -5.07
C SER A 113 19.98 3.11 -3.84
N SER A 114 19.88 2.48 -2.66
CA SER A 114 20.45 2.99 -1.41
C SER A 114 21.99 2.95 -1.39
N ILE A 115 22.61 2.11 -2.22
CA ILE A 115 24.07 1.92 -2.33
C ILE A 115 24.78 3.25 -2.62
N ARG A 116 24.25 4.07 -3.54
CA ARG A 116 24.78 5.41 -3.80
C ARG A 116 24.24 6.48 -2.85
N CYS A 117 22.97 6.36 -2.45
CA CYS A 117 22.32 7.37 -1.64
C CYS A 117 21.18 6.79 -0.80
N MET A 118 21.49 6.45 0.46
CA MET A 118 20.50 6.03 1.46
C MET A 118 19.33 7.03 1.58
N ARG A 119 19.64 8.33 1.53
CA ARG A 119 18.65 9.42 1.56
C ARG A 119 17.69 9.37 0.36
N LYS A 120 18.18 9.10 -0.85
CA LYS A 120 17.32 8.92 -2.05
C LYS A 120 16.37 7.73 -1.86
N ALA A 121 16.86 6.59 -1.39
CA ALA A 121 16.05 5.39 -1.22
C ALA A 121 14.88 5.60 -0.24
N VAL A 122 15.15 6.20 0.92
CA VAL A 122 14.12 6.53 1.92
C VAL A 122 13.12 7.57 1.39
N LEU A 123 13.57 8.56 0.61
CA LEU A 123 12.67 9.51 -0.06
C LEU A 123 11.79 8.85 -1.12
N SER A 124 12.36 8.01 -2.00
CA SER A 124 11.60 7.31 -3.05
C SER A 124 10.53 6.36 -2.47
N GLU A 125 10.82 5.65 -1.37
CA GLU A 125 9.84 4.76 -0.72
C GLU A 125 8.70 5.52 -0.02
N ARG A 126 8.89 6.81 0.34
CA ARG A 126 7.83 7.70 0.87
C ARG A 126 7.07 8.44 -0.23
N PHE A 127 7.76 8.91 -1.27
CA PHE A 127 7.20 9.68 -2.39
C PHE A 127 6.99 8.80 -3.64
N ARG A 128 6.43 7.59 -3.47
CA ARG A 128 6.33 6.55 -4.53
C ARG A 128 5.68 7.00 -5.85
N GLY A 129 4.84 8.05 -5.85
CA GLY A 129 4.21 8.60 -7.06
C GLY A 129 5.04 9.64 -7.83
N SER A 130 6.14 10.15 -7.27
CA SER A 130 6.84 11.31 -7.84
C SER A 130 7.71 11.02 -9.07
N GLU A 131 7.89 9.76 -9.47
CA GLU A 131 8.66 9.37 -10.65
C GLU A 131 7.73 9.21 -11.86
N CYS A 132 7.47 10.31 -12.56
CA CYS A 132 6.84 10.26 -13.89
C CYS A 132 7.76 9.48 -14.84
N GLY A 133 7.21 8.45 -15.51
CA GLY A 133 7.96 7.55 -16.37
C GLY A 133 8.71 8.31 -17.47
N SER A 134 10.00 8.03 -17.64
CA SER A 134 10.78 8.64 -18.72
C SER A 134 10.52 7.94 -20.06
N ARG A 135 10.91 8.55 -21.19
CA ARG A 135 10.92 7.87 -22.51
C ARG A 135 11.66 6.53 -22.43
N GLN A 136 12.79 6.49 -21.71
CA GLN A 136 13.60 5.30 -21.50
C GLN A 136 12.91 4.26 -20.59
N THR A 137 12.08 4.69 -19.64
CA THR A 137 11.26 3.80 -18.80
C THR A 137 10.16 3.13 -19.62
N LEU A 138 9.46 3.92 -20.45
CA LEU A 138 8.41 3.43 -21.36
C LEU A 138 8.98 2.42 -22.37
N VAL A 139 10.05 2.80 -23.09
CA VAL A 139 10.74 1.92 -24.05
C VAL A 139 11.26 0.66 -23.35
N GLY A 140 11.81 0.78 -22.14
CA GLY A 140 12.22 -0.38 -21.34
C GLY A 140 11.06 -1.32 -21.01
N THR A 141 9.92 -0.79 -20.59
CA THR A 141 8.73 -1.60 -20.24
C THR A 141 8.20 -2.36 -21.45
N ILE A 142 8.13 -1.71 -22.62
CA ILE A 142 7.71 -2.35 -23.88
C ILE A 142 8.72 -3.45 -24.30
N LEU A 143 10.02 -3.18 -24.21
CA LEU A 143 11.07 -4.16 -24.54
C LEU A 143 11.05 -5.39 -23.61
N HIS A 144 10.80 -5.20 -22.31
CA HIS A 144 10.65 -6.33 -21.37
C HIS A 144 9.44 -7.19 -21.75
N GLU A 145 8.30 -6.59 -22.11
CA GLU A 145 7.12 -7.36 -22.54
C GLU A 145 7.35 -8.13 -23.85
N ILE A 146 7.90 -7.48 -24.88
CA ILE A 146 8.22 -8.15 -26.16
C ILE A 146 9.15 -9.35 -25.90
N PHE A 147 10.17 -9.19 -25.05
CA PHE A 147 11.10 -10.26 -24.69
C PHE A 147 10.44 -11.39 -23.90
N GLN A 148 9.65 -11.06 -22.87
CA GLN A 148 8.94 -12.06 -22.06
C GLN A 148 7.98 -12.89 -22.92
N GLN A 149 7.23 -12.26 -23.83
CA GLN A 149 6.31 -12.95 -24.72
C GLN A 149 7.01 -13.73 -25.85
N SER A 150 8.13 -13.22 -26.40
CA SER A 150 8.85 -13.92 -27.48
C SER A 150 9.52 -15.20 -26.99
N VAL A 151 10.18 -15.17 -25.83
CA VAL A 151 10.87 -16.34 -25.26
C VAL A 151 9.87 -17.34 -24.64
N THR A 152 8.78 -16.88 -24.03
CA THR A 152 7.74 -17.79 -23.49
C THR A 152 7.06 -18.61 -24.59
N ASN A 153 6.86 -18.02 -25.78
CA ASN A 153 6.18 -18.68 -26.90
C ASN A 153 7.14 -19.27 -27.96
N ASN A 154 8.46 -19.15 -27.78
CA ASN A 154 9.49 -19.51 -28.79
C ASN A 154 9.16 -18.97 -30.19
N LEU A 155 8.92 -17.66 -30.30
CA LEU A 155 8.52 -17.01 -31.56
C LEU A 155 9.66 -16.95 -32.58
N SER A 156 9.33 -17.13 -33.87
CA SER A 156 10.23 -16.80 -34.98
C SER A 156 10.43 -15.28 -35.09
N PRO A 157 11.56 -14.79 -35.67
CA PRO A 157 11.84 -13.36 -35.77
C PRO A 157 10.70 -12.51 -36.36
N GLU A 158 10.11 -12.99 -37.45
CA GLU A 158 8.94 -12.40 -38.13
C GLU A 158 7.76 -12.14 -37.17
N LYS A 159 7.51 -13.08 -36.25
CA LYS A 159 6.42 -12.98 -35.25
C LYS A 159 6.77 -12.07 -34.09
N VAL A 160 8.06 -11.86 -33.80
CA VAL A 160 8.50 -10.87 -32.81
C VAL A 160 8.34 -9.45 -33.36
N GLU A 161 8.55 -9.25 -34.67
CA GLU A 161 8.27 -7.98 -35.36
C GLU A 161 6.74 -7.70 -35.43
N GLU A 162 5.92 -8.72 -35.74
CA GLU A 162 4.45 -8.64 -35.68
C GLU A 162 3.95 -8.29 -34.26
N LEU A 163 4.53 -8.94 -33.24
CA LEU A 163 4.24 -8.67 -31.84
C LEU A 163 4.65 -7.25 -31.41
N ALA A 164 5.84 -6.80 -31.79
CA ALA A 164 6.32 -5.44 -31.48
C ALA A 164 5.40 -4.38 -32.07
N ASN A 165 4.98 -4.53 -33.33
CA ASN A 165 3.97 -3.68 -33.96
C ASN A 165 2.65 -3.70 -33.17
N THR A 166 2.16 -4.89 -32.81
CA THR A 166 0.89 -5.06 -32.08
C THR A 166 0.91 -4.35 -30.71
N ILE A 167 2.02 -4.45 -29.96
CA ILE A 167 2.16 -3.81 -28.64
C ILE A 167 2.32 -2.28 -28.76
N VAL A 168 3.12 -1.78 -29.71
CA VAL A 168 3.40 -0.35 -29.86
C VAL A 168 2.18 0.42 -30.41
N TYR A 169 1.46 -0.17 -31.37
CA TYR A 169 0.23 0.42 -31.92
C TYR A 169 -1.03 0.12 -31.06
N GLY A 170 -0.92 -0.78 -30.07
CA GLY A 170 -1.97 -1.14 -29.13
C GLY A 170 -2.37 -0.02 -28.15
N GLN A 171 -3.52 -0.21 -27.48
CA GLN A 171 -4.08 0.81 -26.58
C GLN A 171 -3.35 0.94 -25.24
N LYS A 172 -2.57 -0.07 -24.85
CA LYS A 172 -1.89 -0.22 -23.55
C LYS A 172 -1.00 0.99 -23.22
N TYR A 173 -0.02 1.24 -24.07
CA TYR A 173 1.01 2.28 -23.86
C TYR A 173 0.62 3.67 -24.40
N LEU A 174 -0.47 3.76 -25.16
CA LEU A 174 -0.94 5.01 -25.78
C LEU A 174 -1.17 6.14 -24.75
N LYS A 175 -1.60 5.81 -23.53
CA LYS A 175 -1.79 6.78 -22.43
C LYS A 175 -0.47 7.41 -21.96
N GLU A 176 0.59 6.61 -21.89
CA GLU A 176 1.92 7.06 -21.45
C GLU A 176 2.63 7.83 -22.56
N MET A 177 2.53 7.34 -23.80
CA MET A 177 2.97 8.07 -25.00
C MET A 177 2.31 9.45 -25.10
N TYR A 178 0.98 9.53 -24.86
CA TYR A 178 0.25 10.80 -24.82
C TYR A 178 0.73 11.72 -23.69
N HIS A 179 0.94 11.19 -22.48
CA HIS A 179 1.44 11.97 -21.34
C HIS A 179 2.82 12.57 -21.62
N LEU A 180 3.71 11.80 -22.26
CA LEU A 180 5.07 12.20 -22.63
C LEU A 180 5.15 12.94 -23.97
N LYS A 181 4.02 13.09 -24.69
CA LYS A 181 3.91 13.72 -26.02
C LYS A 181 4.78 13.06 -27.09
N LEU A 182 4.93 11.74 -27.02
CA LEU A 182 5.73 10.91 -27.93
C LEU A 182 4.84 10.33 -29.04
N LYS A 183 5.42 10.09 -30.23
CA LYS A 183 4.72 9.41 -31.34
C LYS A 183 4.99 7.92 -31.33
N GLN A 184 3.99 7.09 -31.63
CA GLN A 184 4.15 5.63 -31.76
C GLN A 184 5.24 5.25 -32.77
N THR A 185 5.36 5.97 -33.88
CA THR A 185 6.41 5.74 -34.90
C THR A 185 7.82 5.94 -34.37
N GLU A 186 8.04 6.91 -33.47
CA GLU A 186 9.36 7.16 -32.86
C GLU A 186 9.73 6.10 -31.81
N ILE A 187 8.72 5.48 -31.19
CA ILE A 187 8.90 4.39 -30.23
C ILE A 187 9.14 3.07 -30.97
N MET A 188 8.44 2.82 -32.09
CA MET A 188 8.65 1.64 -32.93
C MET A 188 10.09 1.61 -33.46
N GLN A 189 10.58 2.73 -34.02
CA GLN A 189 11.97 2.86 -34.49
C GLN A 189 13.00 2.61 -33.37
N GLU A 190 12.75 3.11 -32.15
CA GLU A 190 13.63 2.88 -30.99
C GLU A 190 13.59 1.42 -30.48
N ILE A 191 12.55 0.65 -30.83
CA ILE A 191 12.42 -0.78 -30.51
C ILE A 191 13.03 -1.67 -31.61
N GLU A 192 12.87 -1.29 -32.88
CA GLU A 192 13.48 -1.98 -34.04
C GLU A 192 15.02 -2.08 -33.91
N GLU A 193 15.67 -1.08 -33.29
CA GLU A 193 17.10 -1.13 -32.94
C GLU A 193 17.50 -2.31 -32.03
N TYR A 194 16.57 -2.89 -31.26
CA TYR A 194 16.85 -3.90 -30.24
C TYR A 194 16.55 -5.33 -30.71
N LEU A 195 15.63 -5.52 -31.68
CA LEU A 195 15.18 -6.85 -32.10
C LEU A 195 16.33 -7.76 -32.60
N PRO A 196 17.35 -7.30 -33.36
CA PRO A 196 18.49 -8.12 -33.73
C PRO A 196 19.28 -8.68 -32.52
N SER A 197 19.36 -7.93 -31.42
CA SER A 197 20.00 -8.37 -30.18
C SER A 197 19.20 -9.44 -29.44
N PHE A 198 17.86 -9.48 -29.61
CA PHE A 198 17.00 -10.53 -29.04
C PHE A 198 17.22 -11.86 -29.80
N PHE A 199 17.27 -11.81 -31.14
CA PHE A 199 17.46 -12.99 -31.97
C PHE A 199 18.83 -13.62 -31.73
N LYS A 200 19.90 -12.81 -31.73
CA LYS A 200 21.26 -13.23 -31.36
C LYS A 200 21.30 -13.96 -30.00
N TRP A 201 20.68 -13.38 -28.96
CA TRP A 201 20.66 -14.01 -27.62
C TRP A 201 19.92 -15.36 -27.63
N THR A 202 18.81 -15.45 -28.37
CA THR A 202 17.99 -16.67 -28.46
C THR A 202 18.76 -17.79 -29.19
N GLU A 203 19.49 -17.45 -30.26
CA GLU A 203 20.40 -18.38 -30.93
C GLU A 203 21.54 -18.85 -30.01
N GLU A 204 22.19 -17.95 -29.28
CA GLU A 204 23.33 -18.26 -28.40
C GLU A 204 22.96 -19.13 -27.17
N PHE A 205 21.79 -18.92 -26.56
CA PHE A 205 21.46 -19.50 -25.24
C PHE A 205 20.26 -20.45 -25.21
N VAL A 206 19.37 -20.43 -26.22
CA VAL A 206 18.15 -21.27 -26.26
C VAL A 206 18.21 -22.33 -27.36
N HIS A 207 18.62 -21.99 -28.58
CA HIS A 207 18.48 -22.90 -29.74
C HIS A 207 19.73 -23.71 -30.12
N ASN A 208 20.95 -23.25 -29.82
CA ASN A 208 22.16 -23.89 -30.38
C ASN A 208 23.08 -24.55 -29.32
N PRO A 209 23.01 -25.88 -29.10
CA PRO A 209 23.90 -26.57 -28.16
C PRO A 209 25.37 -26.69 -28.62
N ALA A 210 25.65 -26.55 -29.92
CA ALA A 210 27.00 -26.72 -30.45
C ALA A 210 27.90 -25.51 -30.13
N ASN A 211 27.43 -24.31 -30.45
CA ASN A 211 28.20 -23.06 -30.37
C ASN A 211 28.13 -22.32 -29.01
N GLN A 212 27.58 -22.95 -27.95
CA GLN A 212 27.41 -22.32 -26.62
C GLN A 212 28.67 -21.59 -26.12
N ASN A 213 28.51 -20.28 -25.87
CA ASN A 213 29.55 -19.42 -25.33
C ASN A 213 30.04 -19.89 -23.95
N LYS A 214 31.36 -19.88 -23.73
CA LYS A 214 31.97 -20.26 -22.45
C LYS A 214 31.84 -19.12 -21.44
N MET A 215 31.12 -19.35 -20.36
CA MET A 215 30.99 -18.40 -19.24
C MET A 215 31.78 -18.89 -18.03
N GLN A 216 32.43 -17.96 -17.32
CA GLN A 216 32.99 -18.25 -16.00
C GLN A 216 31.89 -18.07 -14.95
N LEU A 217 31.42 -19.19 -14.38
CA LEU A 217 30.44 -19.21 -13.30
C LEU A 217 31.02 -19.97 -12.11
N LYS A 218 31.38 -19.23 -11.06
CA LYS A 218 31.85 -19.80 -9.79
C LYS A 218 30.63 -20.10 -8.91
N LEU A 219 30.54 -21.34 -8.44
CA LEU A 219 29.52 -21.83 -7.50
C LEU A 219 30.30 -22.48 -6.35
N GLU A 220 29.80 -22.41 -5.12
CA GLU A 220 30.60 -22.62 -3.90
C GLU A 220 31.14 -24.07 -3.78
N ASP A 221 30.47 -25.01 -4.46
CA ASP A 221 30.60 -26.46 -4.29
C ASP A 221 31.92 -27.10 -4.78
N LYS A 222 32.74 -26.43 -5.64
CA LYS A 222 33.98 -27.03 -6.20
C LYS A 222 35.15 -26.06 -6.43
N THR A 223 36.33 -26.48 -5.95
CA THR A 223 37.64 -25.84 -6.15
C THR A 223 38.17 -26.03 -7.57
N GLY A 224 37.79 -25.14 -8.48
CA GLY A 224 38.42 -25.06 -9.81
C GLY A 224 37.79 -24.02 -10.74
N ASP A 225 38.63 -23.24 -11.43
CA ASP A 225 38.20 -22.21 -12.39
C ASP A 225 37.77 -22.85 -13.73
N CYS A 226 36.66 -23.58 -13.69
CA CYS A 226 36.21 -24.43 -14.79
C CYS A 226 35.22 -23.67 -15.70
N SER A 227 35.64 -23.35 -16.92
CA SER A 227 34.78 -22.68 -17.92
C SER A 227 33.51 -23.50 -18.16
N SER A 228 32.37 -22.93 -17.80
CA SER A 228 31.07 -23.60 -17.86
C SER A 228 30.32 -23.16 -19.13
N LYS A 229 29.62 -24.08 -19.81
CA LYS A 229 28.64 -23.69 -20.83
C LYS A 229 27.27 -23.55 -20.16
N VAL A 230 26.47 -22.59 -20.63
CA VAL A 230 25.16 -22.24 -20.07
C VAL A 230 24.10 -22.40 -21.15
N GLU A 231 23.00 -23.06 -20.80
CA GLU A 231 21.88 -23.38 -21.69
C GLU A 231 20.57 -23.06 -20.97
N ILE A 232 19.70 -22.26 -21.60
CA ILE A 232 18.37 -21.94 -21.09
C ILE A 232 17.38 -22.92 -21.73
N VAL A 233 16.76 -23.74 -20.89
CA VAL A 233 15.97 -24.90 -21.33
C VAL A 233 14.48 -24.59 -21.42
N ASP A 234 13.99 -23.78 -20.49
CA ASP A 234 12.56 -23.60 -20.22
C ASP A 234 12.33 -22.33 -19.38
N ILE A 235 11.23 -21.61 -19.65
CA ILE A 235 10.81 -20.39 -18.93
C ILE A 235 9.66 -20.73 -17.99
N LEU A 236 10.04 -21.09 -16.75
CA LEU A 236 9.11 -21.55 -15.73
C LEU A 236 8.12 -20.45 -15.35
N ASP A 237 8.59 -19.23 -15.14
CA ASP A 237 7.73 -18.09 -14.82
C ASP A 237 8.25 -16.78 -15.42
N ILE A 238 7.34 -15.82 -15.62
CA ILE A 238 7.64 -14.44 -15.98
C ILE A 238 6.99 -13.52 -14.96
N GLU A 239 7.59 -12.36 -14.71
CA GLU A 239 7.06 -11.37 -13.78
C GLU A 239 6.78 -11.96 -12.37
N GLU A 240 7.67 -12.83 -11.86
CA GLU A 240 7.44 -13.60 -10.64
C GLU A 240 7.49 -12.71 -9.39
N ASN A 241 6.30 -12.38 -8.87
CA ASN A 241 6.15 -11.74 -7.57
C ASN A 241 6.52 -12.71 -6.44
N ILE A 242 7.46 -12.27 -5.59
CA ILE A 242 7.86 -12.95 -4.35
C ILE A 242 7.88 -11.93 -3.20
N TRP A 243 7.27 -12.31 -2.07
CA TRP A 243 7.33 -11.61 -0.80
C TRP A 243 8.05 -12.50 0.22
N SER A 244 9.17 -12.04 0.78
CA SER A 244 9.92 -12.75 1.82
C SER A 244 9.77 -12.05 3.16
N PRO A 245 8.88 -12.54 4.06
CA PRO A 245 8.80 -12.07 5.45
C PRO A 245 9.97 -12.57 6.31
N ARG A 246 10.80 -13.46 5.76
CA ARG A 246 12.09 -13.89 6.32
C ARG A 246 13.11 -12.76 6.15
N PHE A 247 13.48 -12.42 4.92
CA PHE A 247 14.49 -11.38 4.65
C PHE A 247 13.97 -9.93 4.72
N GLY A 248 12.65 -9.74 4.86
CA GLY A 248 12.01 -8.42 4.80
C GLY A 248 12.12 -7.78 3.41
N LEU A 249 11.96 -8.60 2.37
CA LEU A 249 12.15 -8.25 0.97
C LEU A 249 10.86 -8.47 0.16
N LYS A 250 10.69 -7.69 -0.90
CA LYS A 250 9.76 -7.99 -2.01
C LYS A 250 10.47 -7.80 -3.35
N GLY A 251 10.09 -8.57 -4.34
CA GLY A 251 10.60 -8.42 -5.70
C GLY A 251 9.66 -9.01 -6.74
N LYS A 252 9.94 -8.64 -7.99
CA LYS A 252 9.28 -9.12 -9.20
C LYS A 252 10.41 -9.52 -10.13
N ILE A 253 10.66 -10.82 -10.29
CA ILE A 253 11.72 -11.33 -11.15
C ILE A 253 11.21 -11.24 -12.59
N ASP A 254 11.93 -10.56 -13.51
CA ASP A 254 11.51 -10.43 -14.91
C ASP A 254 11.24 -11.81 -15.53
N VAL A 255 12.21 -12.73 -15.40
CA VAL A 255 12.16 -14.09 -15.94
C VAL A 255 12.77 -15.10 -14.96
N THR A 256 12.03 -16.16 -14.61
CA THR A 256 12.51 -17.30 -13.81
C THR A 256 12.77 -18.48 -14.76
N ALA A 257 14.04 -18.74 -15.07
CA ALA A 257 14.46 -19.70 -16.10
C ALA A 257 15.01 -21.01 -15.50
N ARG A 258 14.77 -22.14 -16.19
CA ARG A 258 15.47 -23.39 -15.95
C ARG A 258 16.75 -23.43 -16.80
N VAL A 259 17.88 -23.55 -16.14
CA VAL A 259 19.21 -23.48 -16.75
C VAL A 259 19.92 -24.82 -16.59
N LYS A 260 20.60 -25.30 -17.65
CA LYS A 260 21.64 -26.34 -17.55
C LYS A 260 23.01 -25.67 -17.58
N ILE A 261 23.86 -26.12 -16.67
CA ILE A 261 25.24 -25.68 -16.52
C ILE A 261 26.11 -26.90 -16.82
N HIS A 262 26.74 -26.91 -18.00
CA HIS A 262 27.61 -27.99 -18.44
C HIS A 262 29.04 -27.71 -17.98
N ARG A 263 29.58 -28.58 -17.13
CA ARG A 263 30.96 -28.54 -16.61
C ARG A 263 31.69 -29.82 -16.96
N GLN A 264 33.02 -29.80 -16.89
CA GLN A 264 33.85 -31.01 -17.07
C GLN A 264 33.49 -32.14 -16.07
N CYS A 265 32.92 -31.80 -14.92
CA CYS A 265 32.48 -32.72 -13.87
C CYS A 265 30.97 -33.07 -13.92
N GLY A 266 30.29 -32.81 -15.04
CA GLY A 266 28.89 -33.17 -15.28
C GLY A 266 27.98 -31.98 -15.62
N VAL A 267 26.71 -32.29 -15.90
CA VAL A 267 25.66 -31.30 -16.20
C VAL A 267 24.80 -31.10 -14.96
N GLN A 268 24.71 -29.86 -14.46
CA GLN A 268 23.85 -29.48 -13.35
C GLN A 268 22.65 -28.68 -13.88
N SER A 269 21.42 -29.00 -13.45
CA SER A 269 20.26 -28.14 -13.74
C SER A 269 19.85 -27.36 -12.50
N ARG A 270 19.59 -26.05 -12.66
CA ARG A 270 19.13 -25.13 -11.61
C ARG A 270 18.00 -24.24 -12.13
N ILE A 271 17.28 -23.62 -11.21
CA ILE A 271 16.26 -22.61 -11.51
C ILE A 271 16.83 -21.27 -11.06
N MET A 272 17.03 -20.33 -11.98
CA MET A 272 17.80 -19.11 -11.75
C MET A 272 17.01 -17.86 -12.18
N PRO A 273 17.13 -16.75 -11.44
CA PRO A 273 16.53 -15.47 -11.83
C PRO A 273 17.34 -14.83 -12.97
N LEU A 274 16.65 -14.27 -13.94
CA LEU A 274 17.17 -13.45 -15.03
C LEU A 274 16.51 -12.06 -14.95
N GLU A 275 17.32 -11.02 -14.75
CA GLU A 275 16.90 -9.61 -14.81
C GLU A 275 17.26 -9.04 -16.19
N LEU A 276 16.35 -8.26 -16.76
CA LEU A 276 16.51 -7.62 -18.06
C LEU A 276 16.86 -6.13 -17.87
N LYS A 277 17.64 -5.56 -18.79
CA LYS A 277 17.96 -4.12 -18.82
C LYS A 277 17.95 -3.58 -20.25
N SER A 278 17.09 -2.61 -20.54
CA SER A 278 17.04 -1.88 -21.82
C SER A 278 18.10 -0.77 -21.97
N GLY A 279 18.67 -0.31 -20.85
CA GLY A 279 19.60 0.82 -20.80
C GLY A 279 21.05 0.47 -21.21
N LYS A 280 21.96 1.42 -20.95
CA LYS A 280 23.40 1.24 -21.21
C LYS A 280 23.95 0.00 -20.49
N GLU A 281 24.68 -0.82 -21.23
CA GLU A 281 25.53 -1.90 -20.72
C GLU A 281 26.58 -1.34 -19.76
N SER A 282 26.37 -1.57 -18.46
CA SER A 282 27.15 -0.97 -17.37
C SER A 282 27.73 -1.99 -16.39
N ASN A 283 27.13 -3.19 -16.30
CA ASN A 283 27.36 -4.21 -15.28
C ASN A 283 27.47 -3.62 -13.86
N SER A 284 26.67 -2.59 -13.56
CA SER A 284 26.87 -1.75 -12.36
C SER A 284 26.56 -2.51 -11.07
N ILE A 285 27.11 -2.02 -9.96
CA ILE A 285 26.92 -2.59 -8.63
C ILE A 285 25.43 -2.67 -8.29
N GLU A 286 24.63 -1.67 -8.68
CA GLU A 286 23.18 -1.65 -8.41
C GLU A 286 22.44 -2.74 -9.19
N HIS A 287 22.76 -2.94 -10.47
CA HIS A 287 22.16 -3.99 -11.29
C HIS A 287 22.54 -5.38 -10.79
N ARG A 288 23.81 -5.59 -10.41
CA ARG A 288 24.29 -6.84 -9.81
C ARG A 288 23.60 -7.11 -8.47
N SER A 289 23.52 -6.11 -7.61
CA SER A 289 22.87 -6.21 -6.30
C SER A 289 21.39 -6.57 -6.38
N GLN A 290 20.68 -6.07 -7.40
CA GLN A 290 19.29 -6.43 -7.66
C GLN A 290 19.14 -7.94 -7.94
N VAL A 291 20.03 -8.52 -8.76
CA VAL A 291 20.04 -9.98 -9.04
C VAL A 291 20.37 -10.80 -7.78
N ILE A 292 21.29 -10.33 -6.94
CA ILE A 292 21.65 -10.98 -5.67
C ILE A 292 20.48 -10.92 -4.66
N LEU A 293 19.68 -9.86 -4.68
CA LEU A 293 18.45 -9.79 -3.89
C LEU A 293 17.36 -10.74 -4.42
N TYR A 294 17.35 -11.07 -5.72
CA TYR A 294 16.49 -12.15 -6.23
C TYR A 294 16.98 -13.55 -5.87
N THR A 295 18.29 -13.81 -5.74
CA THR A 295 18.75 -15.11 -5.27
C THR A 295 18.30 -15.36 -3.82
N LEU A 296 18.30 -14.32 -2.98
CA LEU A 296 17.70 -14.35 -1.64
C LEU A 296 16.17 -14.51 -1.67
N LEU A 297 15.44 -13.83 -2.56
CA LEU A 297 13.99 -14.02 -2.69
C LEU A 297 13.63 -15.43 -3.19
N ASN A 298 14.45 -16.04 -4.05
CA ASN A 298 14.19 -17.40 -4.55
C ASN A 298 14.21 -18.45 -3.43
N LEU A 299 14.93 -18.21 -2.32
CA LEU A 299 14.92 -19.05 -1.11
C LEU A 299 13.54 -19.17 -0.43
N GLU A 300 12.62 -18.26 -0.71
CA GLU A 300 11.24 -18.33 -0.20
C GLU A 300 10.39 -19.34 -0.99
N ARG A 301 10.77 -19.66 -2.24
CA ARG A 301 10.03 -20.52 -3.17
C ARG A 301 10.75 -21.83 -3.50
N ARG A 302 12.08 -21.85 -3.45
CA ARG A 302 12.97 -22.86 -4.07
C ARG A 302 14.29 -22.98 -3.30
N VAL A 303 15.12 -23.94 -3.69
CA VAL A 303 16.52 -24.06 -3.23
C VAL A 303 17.35 -22.86 -3.74
N ASP A 304 18.41 -22.51 -3.02
CA ASP A 304 19.33 -21.42 -3.40
C ASP A 304 19.84 -21.60 -4.85
N PRO A 305 19.67 -20.61 -5.74
CA PRO A 305 20.24 -20.68 -7.07
C PRO A 305 21.77 -20.45 -7.07
N GLU A 306 22.34 -19.90 -5.98
CA GLU A 306 23.68 -19.31 -5.79
C GLU A 306 24.00 -18.10 -6.68
N ALA A 307 23.54 -18.14 -7.95
CA ALA A 307 23.74 -17.09 -8.93
C ALA A 307 22.45 -16.79 -9.72
N GLY A 308 22.40 -15.61 -10.32
CA GLY A 308 21.44 -15.26 -11.36
C GLY A 308 22.12 -14.66 -12.58
N PHE A 309 21.32 -14.19 -13.52
CA PHE A 309 21.79 -13.59 -14.77
C PHE A 309 21.26 -12.16 -14.95
N LEU A 310 22.03 -11.35 -15.68
CA LEU A 310 21.72 -9.97 -16.02
C LEU A 310 21.91 -9.77 -17.53
N LEU A 311 20.82 -9.55 -18.27
CA LEU A 311 20.83 -9.42 -19.73
C LEU A 311 20.62 -7.96 -20.16
N TYR A 312 21.56 -7.44 -20.96
CA TYR A 312 21.41 -6.15 -21.62
C TYR A 312 20.73 -6.31 -22.97
N LEU A 313 19.46 -5.94 -23.04
CA LEU A 313 18.60 -6.09 -24.21
C LEU A 313 19.13 -5.34 -25.44
N LYS A 314 19.90 -4.25 -25.27
CA LYS A 314 20.45 -3.49 -26.40
C LYS A 314 21.56 -4.24 -27.18
N THR A 315 22.29 -5.14 -26.52
CA THR A 315 23.48 -5.82 -27.09
C THR A 315 23.42 -7.35 -27.08
N GLY A 316 22.44 -7.91 -26.38
CA GLY A 316 22.29 -9.35 -26.17
C GLY A 316 23.27 -9.92 -25.14
N THR A 317 24.13 -9.10 -24.51
CA THR A 317 25.12 -9.59 -23.55
C THR A 317 24.46 -10.04 -22.25
N MET A 318 24.65 -11.31 -21.89
CA MET A 318 24.22 -11.87 -20.61
C MET A 318 25.42 -12.04 -19.66
N TYR A 319 25.35 -11.43 -18.48
CA TYR A 319 26.37 -11.52 -17.44
C TYR A 319 25.95 -12.48 -16.32
N PRO A 320 26.86 -13.31 -15.79
CA PRO A 320 26.61 -14.08 -14.56
C PRO A 320 26.78 -13.18 -13.33
N VAL A 321 25.87 -13.32 -12.37
CA VAL A 321 25.90 -12.62 -11.09
C VAL A 321 25.83 -13.64 -9.96
N THR A 322 27.01 -14.05 -9.49
CA THR A 322 27.21 -14.88 -8.30
C THR A 322 26.98 -14.02 -7.06
N GLY A 323 26.02 -14.38 -6.20
CA GLY A 323 25.75 -13.63 -4.96
C GLY A 323 26.53 -14.21 -3.80
N THR A 324 27.73 -13.69 -3.51
CA THR A 324 28.58 -14.21 -2.43
C THR A 324 27.97 -13.90 -1.06
N ARG A 325 28.42 -14.62 -0.02
CA ARG A 325 28.02 -14.33 1.35
C ARG A 325 28.25 -12.86 1.74
N MET A 326 29.35 -12.25 1.28
CA MET A 326 29.68 -10.84 1.55
C MET A 326 28.65 -9.90 0.90
N ASP A 327 28.33 -10.10 -0.37
CA ASP A 327 27.32 -9.28 -1.08
C ASP A 327 25.96 -9.34 -0.36
N ARG A 328 25.52 -10.56 -0.04
CA ARG A 328 24.25 -10.81 0.68
C ARG A 328 24.25 -10.10 2.05
N ARG A 329 25.36 -10.17 2.78
CA ARG A 329 25.53 -9.54 4.12
C ARG A 329 25.38 -8.03 4.05
N GLU A 330 26.14 -7.37 3.17
CA GLU A 330 26.11 -5.91 3.07
C GLU A 330 24.78 -5.39 2.52
N LEU A 331 24.13 -6.12 1.61
CA LEU A 331 22.80 -5.78 1.11
C LEU A 331 21.71 -5.91 2.19
N ILE A 332 21.79 -6.90 3.08
CA ILE A 332 20.88 -6.99 4.25
C ILE A 332 21.17 -5.88 5.28
N LYS A 333 22.44 -5.51 5.51
CA LYS A 333 22.81 -4.36 6.36
C LYS A 333 22.25 -3.03 5.81
N LEU A 334 22.37 -2.78 4.51
CA LEU A 334 21.75 -1.62 3.84
C LEU A 334 20.22 -1.66 3.93
N ARG A 335 19.60 -2.83 3.70
CA ARG A 335 18.16 -3.03 3.85
C ARG A 335 17.65 -2.72 5.26
N ASN A 336 18.42 -3.06 6.30
CA ASN A 336 18.11 -2.70 7.69
C ASN A 336 18.24 -1.19 7.96
N GLN A 337 19.23 -0.51 7.36
CA GLN A 337 19.34 0.96 7.45
C GLN A 337 18.12 1.64 6.79
N VAL A 338 17.72 1.23 5.58
CA VAL A 338 16.49 1.74 4.94
C VAL A 338 15.27 1.50 5.84
N ALA A 339 15.11 0.30 6.40
CA ALA A 339 14.00 -0.03 7.29
C ALA A 339 13.98 0.83 8.58
N PHE A 340 15.15 1.07 9.19
CA PHE A 340 15.29 1.93 10.37
C PHE A 340 14.78 3.35 10.11
N TYR A 341 15.27 4.01 9.07
CA TYR A 341 14.86 5.37 8.70
C TYR A 341 13.43 5.49 8.16
N LEU A 342 12.78 4.36 7.81
CA LEU A 342 11.36 4.33 7.48
C LEU A 342 10.49 4.32 8.74
N MET A 343 10.80 3.44 9.71
CA MET A 343 10.05 3.36 10.97
C MET A 343 10.28 4.58 11.87
N HIS A 344 11.55 4.99 12.06
CA HIS A 344 11.97 6.08 12.93
C HIS A 344 11.81 7.48 12.32
N SER A 345 10.77 7.74 11.51
CA SER A 345 10.48 9.09 10.99
C SER A 345 10.06 10.12 12.04
N THR A 346 9.84 9.70 13.29
CA THR A 346 9.30 10.56 14.36
C THR A 346 9.93 10.22 15.70
N TYR A 347 10.28 11.24 16.49
CA TYR A 347 10.63 11.12 17.90
C TYR A 347 9.66 11.93 18.77
N LYS A 348 9.67 11.73 20.09
CA LYS A 348 8.95 12.57 21.06
C LYS A 348 9.94 13.51 21.74
N SER A 349 9.62 14.80 21.84
CA SER A 349 10.39 15.72 22.68
C SER A 349 10.36 15.28 24.15
N ALA A 350 11.52 15.25 24.79
CA ALA A 350 11.63 15.03 26.24
C ALA A 350 11.16 16.25 27.06
N VAL A 351 11.11 17.43 26.45
CA VAL A 351 10.77 18.70 27.11
C VAL A 351 9.37 19.15 26.70
N GLY A 352 8.43 19.09 27.66
CA GLY A 352 7.09 19.68 27.56
C GLY A 352 6.05 18.89 26.72
N ARG A 353 5.02 18.35 27.39
CA ARG A 353 3.77 17.81 26.79
C ARG A 353 3.95 16.89 25.56
N GLN A 354 4.85 15.90 25.60
CA GLN A 354 5.01 14.80 24.62
C GLN A 354 4.55 15.09 23.17
N GLN A 355 5.05 16.15 22.55
CA GLN A 355 4.77 16.39 21.13
C GLN A 355 5.68 15.51 20.27
N SER A 356 5.07 14.76 19.34
CA SER A 356 5.80 14.08 18.29
C SER A 356 6.38 15.12 17.33
N GLN A 357 7.64 14.95 16.96
CA GLN A 357 8.36 15.76 15.97
C GLN A 357 8.92 14.83 14.89
N LEU A 358 9.16 15.37 13.70
CA LEU A 358 9.82 14.64 12.62
C LEU A 358 11.30 14.41 12.94
N ALA A 359 11.83 13.25 12.58
CA ALA A 359 13.25 12.93 12.68
C ALA A 359 14.03 13.41 11.44
N ALA A 360 15.35 13.45 11.55
CA ALA A 360 16.22 13.63 10.38
C ALA A 360 16.10 12.42 9.42
N LEU A 361 16.23 12.69 8.12
CA LEU A 361 16.44 11.65 7.11
C LEU A 361 17.93 11.21 7.12
N PRO A 362 18.31 10.17 6.35
CA PRO A 362 19.72 9.82 6.20
C PRO A 362 20.55 11.04 5.74
N PRO A 363 21.83 11.16 6.14
CA PRO A 363 22.69 12.29 5.76
C PRO A 363 22.72 12.56 4.25
N ALA A 364 22.89 13.84 3.89
CA ALA A 364 23.14 14.23 2.51
C ALA A 364 24.56 13.79 2.10
N ILE A 365 24.70 13.27 0.88
CA ILE A 365 25.99 12.83 0.33
C ILE A 365 26.70 13.98 -0.38
N ASP A 366 28.03 14.01 -0.31
CA ASP A 366 28.86 14.99 -1.04
C ASP A 366 29.31 14.43 -2.41
N ASP A 367 28.33 13.97 -3.21
CA ASP A 367 28.53 13.54 -4.61
C ASP A 367 27.66 14.39 -5.53
N SER A 368 28.30 15.31 -6.24
CA SER A 368 27.66 16.21 -7.20
C SER A 368 27.07 15.49 -8.42
N GLN A 369 27.64 14.37 -8.86
CA GLN A 369 27.13 13.59 -9.99
C GLN A 369 25.90 12.76 -9.58
N ALA A 370 25.95 12.09 -8.43
CA ALA A 370 24.78 11.38 -7.91
C ALA A 370 23.62 12.35 -7.61
N CYS A 371 23.89 13.53 -7.05
CA CYS A 371 22.88 14.55 -6.81
C CYS A 371 22.29 15.13 -8.11
N LYS A 372 23.12 15.38 -9.14
CA LYS A 372 22.69 15.93 -10.44
C LYS A 372 21.64 15.06 -11.14
N TYR A 373 21.72 13.74 -11.01
CA TYR A 373 20.77 12.80 -11.61
C TYR A 373 19.79 12.19 -10.58
N CYS A 374 19.59 12.85 -9.43
CA CYS A 374 18.69 12.38 -8.38
C CYS A 374 17.24 12.83 -8.61
N SER A 375 16.35 11.88 -8.94
CA SER A 375 14.90 12.10 -9.06
C SER A 375 14.24 12.73 -7.83
N GLN A 376 14.81 12.52 -6.64
CA GLN A 376 14.30 13.02 -5.36
C GLN A 376 14.94 14.34 -4.90
N ILE A 377 15.75 15.01 -5.74
CA ILE A 377 16.55 16.18 -5.33
C ILE A 377 15.70 17.33 -4.76
N HIS A 378 14.52 17.60 -5.34
CA HIS A 378 13.58 18.61 -4.81
C HIS A 378 13.06 18.24 -3.42
N ASN A 379 12.65 16.98 -3.21
CA ASN A 379 12.15 16.50 -1.92
C ASN A 379 13.26 16.46 -0.86
N CYS A 380 14.51 16.18 -1.28
CA CYS A 380 15.70 16.22 -0.44
C CYS A 380 15.93 17.63 0.14
N PHE A 381 15.98 18.66 -0.72
CA PHE A 381 16.21 20.04 -0.31
C PHE A 381 15.02 20.63 0.47
N LEU A 382 13.79 20.33 0.05
CA LEU A 382 12.56 20.74 0.72
C LEU A 382 12.49 20.21 2.17
N TYR A 383 12.82 18.93 2.38
CA TYR A 383 12.85 18.35 3.73
C TYR A 383 13.95 18.99 4.59
N SER A 384 15.13 19.25 4.02
CA SER A 384 16.22 19.91 4.75
C SER A 384 15.84 21.32 5.21
N ARG A 385 15.29 22.16 4.31
CA ARG A 385 14.84 23.52 4.63
C ARG A 385 13.65 23.56 5.61
N ALA A 386 12.70 22.62 5.50
CA ALA A 386 11.46 22.63 6.28
C ALA A 386 11.53 21.91 7.63
N VAL A 387 12.51 21.01 7.82
CA VAL A 387 12.59 20.11 8.98
C VAL A 387 13.97 20.12 9.63
N GLU A 388 15.02 19.77 8.88
CA GLU A 388 16.33 19.44 9.45
C GLU A 388 17.19 20.65 9.82
N GLU A 389 17.04 21.78 9.12
CA GLU A 389 17.74 23.04 9.45
C GLU A 389 17.41 23.56 10.86
N ARG A 390 16.27 23.14 11.43
CA ARG A 390 15.88 23.43 12.82
C ARG A 390 16.53 22.49 13.84
N MET A 391 17.36 21.53 13.41
CA MET A 391 17.98 20.49 14.24
C MET A 391 19.50 20.69 14.37
N ALA A 392 19.97 20.99 15.59
CA ALA A 392 21.40 21.16 15.87
C ALA A 392 22.26 19.89 15.66
N SER A 393 21.64 18.73 15.44
CA SER A 393 22.30 17.44 15.21
C SER A 393 22.53 17.09 13.74
N VAL A 394 22.11 17.93 12.79
CA VAL A 394 22.25 17.67 11.35
C VAL A 394 23.24 18.64 10.73
N THR A 395 24.27 18.11 10.07
CA THR A 395 25.21 18.89 9.26
C THR A 395 25.04 18.57 7.77
N PHE A 396 25.22 19.60 6.94
CA PHE A 396 25.14 19.49 5.47
C PHE A 396 26.52 19.78 4.86
N PRO A 397 26.86 19.16 3.71
CA PRO A 397 28.05 19.54 2.95
C PRO A 397 28.01 21.05 2.63
N PRO A 398 29.06 21.84 2.92
CA PRO A 398 29.03 23.30 2.76
C PRO A 398 28.68 23.77 1.35
N ALA A 399 29.06 23.01 0.32
CA ALA A 399 28.71 23.28 -1.08
C ALA A 399 27.21 23.09 -1.40
N MET A 400 26.47 22.32 -0.59
CA MET A 400 25.05 22.01 -0.80
C MET A 400 24.13 23.07 -0.17
N ILE A 401 24.54 23.73 0.91
CA ILE A 401 23.75 24.76 1.61
C ILE A 401 23.23 25.87 0.67
N PRO A 402 24.08 26.58 -0.11
CA PRO A 402 23.59 27.64 -1.02
C PRO A 402 22.75 27.09 -2.19
N VAL A 403 22.83 25.79 -2.49
CA VAL A 403 21.95 25.13 -3.47
C VAL A 403 20.58 24.88 -2.85
N ILE A 404 20.50 24.36 -1.62
CA ILE A 404 19.24 24.18 -0.88
C ILE A 404 18.51 25.52 -0.76
N GLU A 405 19.22 26.60 -0.41
CA GLU A 405 18.65 27.95 -0.33
C GLU A 405 18.10 28.43 -1.67
N ARG A 406 18.90 28.38 -2.76
CA ARG A 406 18.48 28.81 -4.09
C ARG A 406 17.27 28.03 -4.61
N GLU A 407 17.24 26.71 -4.42
CA GLU A 407 16.16 25.84 -4.91
C GLU A 407 14.92 25.84 -3.99
N THR A 408 14.92 26.61 -2.89
CA THR A 408 13.78 26.79 -1.97
C THR A 408 13.38 28.25 -1.71
N GLN A 409 14.09 29.23 -2.28
CA GLN A 409 13.86 30.68 -2.09
C GLN A 409 12.45 31.17 -2.46
N HIS A 410 11.71 30.40 -3.28
CA HIS A 410 10.33 30.66 -3.71
C HIS A 410 9.27 30.24 -2.67
N LEU A 411 9.69 29.74 -1.51
CA LEU A 411 8.85 29.31 -0.40
C LEU A 411 8.94 30.28 0.78
N LYS A 412 7.77 30.74 1.24
CA LYS A 412 7.65 31.55 2.47
C LYS A 412 7.79 30.63 3.71
N PRO A 413 8.15 31.16 4.89
CA PRO A 413 8.15 30.38 6.13
C PRO A 413 6.81 29.67 6.40
N SER A 414 5.67 30.32 6.08
CA SER A 414 4.33 29.72 6.15
C SER A 414 4.19 28.45 5.30
N HIS A 415 4.86 28.38 4.15
CA HIS A 415 4.82 27.24 3.23
C HIS A 415 5.63 26.06 3.78
N LEU A 416 6.81 26.34 4.35
CA LEU A 416 7.67 25.35 4.99
C LEU A 416 7.02 24.77 6.26
N GLU A 417 6.34 25.59 7.06
CA GLU A 417 5.64 25.13 8.26
C GLU A 417 4.37 24.33 7.93
N TYR A 418 3.63 24.73 6.88
CA TYR A 418 2.55 23.92 6.33
C TYR A 418 3.05 22.55 5.83
N PHE A 419 4.18 22.52 5.11
CA PHE A 419 4.82 21.27 4.68
C PHE A 419 5.15 20.37 5.89
N SER A 420 5.90 20.90 6.86
CA SER A 420 6.36 20.17 8.04
C SER A 420 5.20 19.60 8.86
N LEU A 421 4.15 20.40 9.10
CA LEU A 421 2.96 19.99 9.84
C LEU A 421 2.17 18.89 9.12
N TRP A 422 1.91 19.02 7.82
CA TRP A 422 1.16 17.99 7.07
C TRP A 422 1.98 16.70 6.89
N TYR A 423 3.28 16.81 6.65
CA TYR A 423 4.16 15.64 6.58
C TYR A 423 4.18 14.86 7.90
N LEU A 424 4.20 15.56 9.05
CA LEU A 424 4.06 14.96 10.38
C LEU A 424 2.70 14.26 10.57
N MET A 425 1.59 14.92 10.25
CA MET A 425 0.25 14.33 10.40
C MET A 425 0.07 13.08 9.54
N LEU A 426 0.53 13.10 8.27
CA LEU A 426 0.48 11.95 7.37
C LEU A 426 1.34 10.78 7.89
N THR A 427 2.52 11.08 8.44
CA THR A 427 3.41 10.07 9.04
C THR A 427 2.78 9.41 10.27
N LEU A 428 2.15 10.20 11.16
CA LEU A 428 1.49 9.68 12.36
C LEU A 428 0.25 8.83 12.04
N GLU A 429 -0.53 9.20 11.00
CA GLU A 429 -1.67 8.38 10.55
C GLU A 429 -1.19 7.06 9.94
N MET A 430 -0.12 7.08 9.13
CA MET A 430 0.51 5.89 8.55
C MET A 430 0.94 4.90 9.64
N GLN A 431 1.75 5.36 10.61
CA GLN A 431 2.18 4.57 11.78
C GLN A 431 1.01 4.07 12.63
N SER A 432 -0.13 4.77 12.63
CA SER A 432 -1.36 4.38 13.34
C SER A 432 -2.22 3.35 12.58
N GLY A 433 -2.05 3.26 11.25
CA GLY A 433 -2.68 2.28 10.37
C GLY A 433 -1.99 0.91 10.44
N ASP A 434 -0.66 0.89 10.27
CA ASP A 434 0.19 -0.33 10.33
C ASP A 434 -0.07 -1.18 11.58
N GLY A 435 -0.36 -0.51 12.69
CA GLY A 435 -0.62 -1.15 13.98
C GLY A 435 -1.89 -2.00 14.06
N LYS A 436 -2.87 -1.82 13.16
CA LYS A 436 -4.20 -2.45 13.33
C LYS A 436 -4.38 -3.79 12.63
N LYS A 437 -3.92 -3.97 11.38
CA LYS A 437 -4.22 -5.20 10.60
C LYS A 437 -3.28 -5.50 9.40
N GLY A 438 -2.07 -4.94 9.38
CA GLY A 438 -1.15 -5.06 8.22
C GLY A 438 -0.79 -6.49 7.78
N TYR A 439 -0.18 -6.59 6.59
CA TYR A 439 0.12 -7.84 5.86
C TYR A 439 0.69 -9.01 6.67
N LYS A 440 1.41 -8.73 7.77
CA LYS A 440 1.92 -9.75 8.72
C LYS A 440 0.91 -10.83 9.07
N ASN A 441 -0.38 -10.49 9.17
CA ASN A 441 -1.44 -11.44 9.49
C ASN A 441 -1.65 -12.52 8.40
N ILE A 442 -1.16 -12.34 7.16
CA ILE A 442 -1.27 -13.34 6.09
C ILE A 442 -0.32 -14.52 6.39
N TRP A 443 0.94 -14.24 6.75
CA TRP A 443 1.95 -15.26 7.02
C TRP A 443 2.06 -15.68 8.49
N MET A 444 1.70 -14.81 9.44
CA MET A 444 1.75 -15.12 10.88
C MET A 444 0.49 -15.84 11.41
N ILE A 445 -0.62 -15.86 10.67
CA ILE A 445 -1.89 -16.45 11.15
C ILE A 445 -2.42 -17.50 10.15
N PRO A 446 -2.76 -18.73 10.61
CA PRO A 446 -3.40 -19.75 9.79
C PRO A 446 -4.72 -19.27 9.17
N SER A 447 -5.01 -19.71 7.94
CA SER A 447 -6.23 -19.35 7.20
C SER A 447 -7.50 -19.63 8.00
N LEU A 448 -7.58 -20.78 8.68
CA LEU A 448 -8.69 -21.19 9.54
C LEU A 448 -8.99 -20.21 10.70
N GLU A 449 -8.00 -19.49 11.21
CA GLU A 449 -8.22 -18.48 12.27
C GLU A 449 -8.64 -17.13 11.69
N ARG A 450 -8.06 -16.72 10.56
CA ARG A 450 -8.52 -15.52 9.84
C ARG A 450 -9.91 -15.65 9.23
N GLU A 451 -10.32 -16.85 8.85
CA GLU A 451 -11.69 -17.12 8.39
C GLU A 451 -12.70 -16.93 9.54
N LYS A 452 -12.37 -17.32 10.77
CA LYS A 452 -13.21 -17.05 11.96
C LYS A 452 -13.33 -15.55 12.27
N ALA A 453 -12.29 -14.76 12.00
CA ALA A 453 -12.36 -13.29 12.02
C ALA A 453 -13.14 -12.70 10.83
N GLY A 454 -13.28 -13.48 9.75
CA GLY A 454 -13.90 -13.08 8.49
C GLY A 454 -13.01 -12.21 7.59
N ASP A 455 -11.69 -12.29 7.75
CA ASP A 455 -10.69 -11.52 6.96
C ASP A 455 -9.93 -12.38 5.93
N CYS A 456 -10.34 -13.63 5.73
CA CYS A 456 -9.75 -14.60 4.81
C CYS A 456 -10.79 -15.65 4.39
N ALA A 457 -10.60 -16.29 3.23
CA ALA A 457 -11.25 -17.54 2.84
C ALA A 457 -10.18 -18.59 2.48
N GLY A 458 -10.07 -19.66 3.27
CA GLY A 458 -9.08 -20.73 3.11
C GLY A 458 -9.64 -22.02 2.48
N ASN A 459 -8.75 -22.98 2.22
CA ASN A 459 -9.05 -24.29 1.61
C ASN A 459 -9.82 -24.19 0.28
N MET A 460 -9.34 -23.32 -0.62
CA MET A 460 -9.90 -23.07 -1.95
C MET A 460 -9.07 -23.76 -3.06
N ILE A 461 -9.71 -24.07 -4.19
CA ILE A 461 -9.08 -24.62 -5.41
C ILE A 461 -9.52 -23.85 -6.65
N ARG A 462 -8.64 -23.74 -7.64
CA ARG A 462 -8.98 -23.29 -8.99
C ARG A 462 -9.89 -24.34 -9.66
N THR A 463 -10.95 -23.91 -10.34
CA THR A 463 -11.92 -24.82 -10.98
C THR A 463 -12.18 -24.52 -12.45
N ASP A 464 -12.38 -23.25 -12.79
CA ASP A 464 -12.54 -22.84 -14.19
C ASP A 464 -11.17 -22.64 -14.85
N GLN A 465 -11.12 -22.75 -16.19
CA GLN A 465 -9.99 -22.24 -16.95
C GLN A 465 -9.85 -20.73 -16.75
N VAL A 466 -8.61 -20.25 -16.64
CA VAL A 466 -8.31 -18.83 -16.42
C VAL A 466 -8.64 -18.04 -17.69
N GLN A 467 -9.53 -17.06 -17.59
CA GLN A 467 -9.92 -16.20 -18.70
C GLN A 467 -9.21 -14.85 -18.59
N GLU A 468 -8.51 -14.43 -19.64
CA GLU A 468 -8.01 -13.05 -19.72
C GLU A 468 -9.17 -12.13 -20.14
N VAL A 469 -9.47 -11.13 -19.31
CA VAL A 469 -10.62 -10.20 -19.51
C VAL A 469 -10.17 -8.89 -20.15
N SER A 470 -8.91 -8.52 -19.90
CA SER A 470 -8.14 -7.46 -20.55
C SER A 470 -6.68 -7.75 -20.30
N GLU A 471 -5.77 -7.27 -21.15
CA GLU A 471 -4.31 -7.47 -21.04
C GLU A 471 -3.79 -7.36 -19.58
N GLY A 472 -3.25 -8.46 -19.05
CA GLY A 472 -2.72 -8.54 -17.69
C GLY A 472 -3.75 -8.67 -16.56
N GLN A 473 -5.05 -8.81 -16.87
CA GLN A 473 -6.11 -9.08 -15.88
C GLN A 473 -6.80 -10.42 -16.15
N TYR A 474 -6.53 -11.36 -15.25
CA TYR A 474 -6.91 -12.76 -15.38
C TYR A 474 -8.02 -13.10 -14.39
N LEU A 475 -9.20 -13.43 -14.90
CA LEU A 475 -10.33 -13.93 -14.12
C LEU A 475 -10.04 -15.35 -13.65
N HIS A 476 -9.92 -15.49 -12.34
CA HIS A 476 -9.74 -16.76 -11.64
C HIS A 476 -10.98 -17.10 -10.84
N SER A 477 -11.35 -18.37 -10.86
CA SER A 477 -12.50 -18.91 -10.13
C SER A 477 -12.03 -19.93 -9.09
N PHE A 478 -12.25 -19.59 -7.83
CA PHE A 478 -11.87 -20.38 -6.67
C PHE A 478 -13.11 -21.01 -6.03
N GLN A 479 -13.16 -22.34 -5.94
CA GLN A 479 -14.21 -23.07 -5.22
C GLN A 479 -13.63 -23.65 -3.92
N ARG A 480 -14.42 -23.69 -2.84
CA ARG A 480 -14.01 -24.35 -1.60
C ARG A 480 -13.98 -25.88 -1.77
N LYS A 481 -12.93 -26.58 -1.30
CA LYS A 481 -12.87 -28.06 -1.38
C LYS A 481 -14.05 -28.72 -0.64
N ASN A 482 -14.36 -28.26 0.58
CA ASN A 482 -15.42 -28.79 1.42
C ASN A 482 -16.30 -27.67 2.00
N GLY A 483 -17.62 -27.75 1.78
CA GLY A 483 -18.60 -26.86 2.40
C GLY A 483 -18.79 -25.49 1.73
N ALA A 484 -19.61 -24.64 2.35
CA ALA A 484 -19.83 -23.26 1.92
C ALA A 484 -18.68 -22.32 2.32
N VAL A 485 -18.54 -21.19 1.63
CA VAL A 485 -17.70 -20.07 2.07
C VAL A 485 -18.39 -19.45 3.30
N LEU A 486 -17.79 -19.64 4.47
CA LEU A 486 -18.37 -19.20 5.76
C LEU A 486 -17.71 -17.91 6.23
N GLY A 487 -18.52 -16.97 6.73
CA GLY A 487 -18.07 -15.89 7.62
C GLY A 487 -17.21 -14.77 7.01
N ALA A 488 -16.54 -14.99 5.88
CA ALA A 488 -15.72 -13.99 5.20
C ALA A 488 -16.52 -12.69 4.95
N ASN A 489 -16.03 -11.57 5.46
CA ASN A 489 -16.62 -10.24 5.27
C ASN A 489 -16.22 -9.63 3.91
N LEU A 490 -15.58 -10.41 3.03
CA LEU A 490 -15.23 -10.03 1.66
C LEU A 490 -16.49 -9.61 0.87
N LEU A 491 -16.36 -8.56 0.09
CA LEU A 491 -17.40 -7.99 -0.77
C LEU A 491 -16.90 -7.81 -2.20
N VAL A 492 -17.83 -7.67 -3.14
CA VAL A 492 -17.51 -7.37 -4.52
C VAL A 492 -16.91 -5.96 -4.62
N GLY A 493 -15.72 -5.89 -5.21
CA GLY A 493 -14.86 -4.69 -5.26
C GLY A 493 -13.72 -4.69 -4.23
N ASP A 494 -13.73 -5.56 -3.22
CA ASP A 494 -12.65 -5.64 -2.25
C ASP A 494 -11.35 -6.11 -2.89
N ARG A 495 -10.22 -5.61 -2.37
CA ARG A 495 -8.87 -5.99 -2.80
C ARG A 495 -8.39 -7.19 -2.00
N VAL A 496 -7.75 -8.15 -2.67
CA VAL A 496 -7.34 -9.44 -2.10
C VAL A 496 -5.94 -9.86 -2.52
N VAL A 497 -5.24 -10.51 -1.59
CA VAL A 497 -3.99 -11.24 -1.84
C VAL A 497 -4.31 -12.72 -1.95
N VAL A 498 -3.88 -13.35 -3.05
CA VAL A 498 -3.98 -14.80 -3.24
C VAL A 498 -2.64 -15.44 -2.91
N SER A 499 -2.65 -16.40 -1.99
CA SER A 499 -1.49 -17.22 -1.62
C SER A 499 -1.87 -18.70 -1.64
N GLY A 500 -0.89 -19.59 -1.74
CA GLY A 500 -1.09 -20.98 -1.36
C GLY A 500 -1.24 -21.13 0.16
N GLU A 501 -1.83 -22.24 0.61
CA GLU A 501 -1.75 -22.66 2.03
C GLU A 501 -0.47 -23.47 2.32
N GLU A 502 0.23 -23.90 1.28
CA GLU A 502 1.56 -24.54 1.34
C GLU A 502 2.67 -23.49 1.57
N ASN A 503 3.63 -23.81 2.46
CA ASN A 503 4.75 -22.93 2.79
C ASN A 503 5.56 -22.54 1.55
N GLY A 504 5.82 -21.23 1.38
CA GLY A 504 6.56 -20.65 0.27
C GLY A 504 5.70 -20.08 -0.88
N LEU A 505 4.45 -20.53 -1.03
CA LEU A 505 3.50 -19.99 -2.01
C LEU A 505 2.82 -18.68 -1.55
N LEU A 506 3.52 -17.85 -0.78
CA LEU A 506 3.03 -16.56 -0.29
C LEU A 506 2.99 -15.51 -1.42
N GLY A 507 1.92 -14.72 -1.48
CA GLY A 507 1.85 -13.50 -2.32
C GLY A 507 1.94 -13.77 -3.83
N LEU A 508 1.30 -14.83 -4.32
CA LEU A 508 1.35 -15.26 -5.73
C LEU A 508 0.82 -14.19 -6.69
N ALA A 509 -0.31 -13.58 -6.33
CA ALA A 509 -0.98 -12.53 -7.06
C ALA A 509 -1.82 -11.64 -6.13
N THR A 510 -2.01 -10.39 -6.52
CA THR A 510 -3.02 -9.49 -5.95
C THR A 510 -4.10 -9.19 -6.98
N GLY A 511 -5.27 -8.74 -6.53
CA GLY A 511 -6.40 -8.47 -7.41
C GLY A 511 -7.64 -8.00 -6.66
N TYR A 512 -8.78 -8.04 -7.35
CA TYR A 512 -10.08 -7.60 -6.82
C TYR A 512 -11.13 -8.69 -6.94
N VAL A 513 -12.00 -8.79 -5.93
CA VAL A 513 -13.14 -9.72 -5.93
C VAL A 513 -14.21 -9.20 -6.89
N ARG A 514 -14.57 -10.02 -7.89
CA ARG A 514 -15.57 -9.71 -8.90
C ARG A 514 -16.94 -10.25 -8.51
N GLU A 515 -17.01 -11.51 -8.08
CA GLU A 515 -18.26 -12.21 -7.76
C GLU A 515 -18.06 -13.14 -6.55
N ILE A 516 -19.08 -13.22 -5.68
CA ILE A 516 -19.10 -14.08 -4.49
C ILE A 516 -20.39 -14.91 -4.49
N GLY A 517 -20.25 -16.22 -4.66
CA GLY A 517 -21.31 -17.21 -4.49
C GLY A 517 -21.13 -18.02 -3.18
N ALA A 518 -22.09 -18.89 -2.88
CA ALA A 518 -22.11 -19.65 -1.62
C ALA A 518 -20.93 -20.64 -1.44
N THR A 519 -20.30 -21.08 -2.53
CA THR A 519 -19.17 -22.04 -2.54
C THR A 519 -17.98 -21.58 -3.38
N LYS A 520 -18.12 -20.46 -4.09
CA LYS A 520 -17.23 -20.01 -5.17
C LYS A 520 -16.97 -18.51 -5.07
N ILE A 521 -15.73 -18.09 -5.20
CA ILE A 521 -15.30 -16.69 -5.30
C ILE A 521 -14.56 -16.52 -6.62
N SER A 522 -14.91 -15.50 -7.40
CA SER A 522 -14.20 -15.18 -8.64
C SER A 522 -13.53 -13.81 -8.54
N CYS A 523 -12.25 -13.76 -8.89
CA CYS A 523 -11.37 -12.60 -8.72
C CYS A 523 -10.66 -12.24 -10.02
N LEU A 524 -10.49 -10.94 -10.29
CA LEU A 524 -9.60 -10.44 -11.34
C LEU A 524 -8.21 -10.26 -10.73
N LEU A 525 -7.24 -11.09 -11.14
CA LEU A 525 -5.87 -11.11 -10.63
C LEU A 525 -4.88 -10.57 -11.65
N GLY A 526 -3.83 -9.88 -11.18
CA GLY A 526 -2.77 -9.33 -12.03
C GLY A 526 -1.74 -10.33 -12.59
N ARG A 527 -1.94 -11.64 -12.39
CA ARG A 527 -1.06 -12.71 -12.91
C ARG A 527 -1.89 -13.96 -13.22
N ASN A 528 -1.47 -14.73 -14.23
CA ASN A 528 -2.09 -16.00 -14.59
C ASN A 528 -1.53 -17.14 -13.72
N LEU A 529 -2.37 -17.74 -12.86
CA LEU A 529 -1.98 -18.82 -11.97
C LEU A 529 -2.20 -20.22 -12.58
N SER A 530 -2.53 -20.33 -13.87
CA SER A 530 -2.76 -21.60 -14.58
C SER A 530 -1.58 -22.58 -14.47
N LYS A 531 -0.35 -22.06 -14.46
CA LYS A 531 0.91 -22.81 -14.31
C LYS A 531 1.01 -23.61 -13.00
N LEU A 532 0.21 -23.28 -11.97
CA LEU A 532 0.18 -24.03 -10.71
C LEU A 532 -0.73 -25.27 -10.82
N PRO A 533 -0.38 -26.40 -10.17
CA PRO A 533 -1.22 -27.60 -10.13
C PRO A 533 -2.64 -27.34 -9.62
N GLU A 534 -3.61 -28.11 -10.13
CA GLU A 534 -5.02 -28.03 -9.69
C GLU A 534 -5.24 -28.59 -8.27
N SER A 535 -4.29 -29.39 -7.78
CA SER A 535 -4.28 -29.90 -6.41
C SER A 535 -3.98 -28.83 -5.35
N THR A 536 -3.23 -27.78 -5.74
CA THR A 536 -2.74 -26.71 -4.87
C THR A 536 -3.88 -26.04 -4.12
N THR A 537 -3.69 -25.90 -2.81
CA THR A 537 -4.65 -25.23 -1.92
C THR A 537 -4.36 -23.74 -1.85
N PHE A 538 -5.39 -22.92 -2.03
CA PHE A 538 -5.30 -21.46 -2.02
C PHE A 538 -6.05 -20.86 -0.84
N ARG A 539 -5.54 -19.72 -0.36
CA ARG A 539 -6.20 -18.80 0.57
C ARG A 539 -6.31 -17.42 -0.07
N LEU A 540 -7.46 -16.78 0.12
CA LEU A 540 -7.75 -15.41 -0.31
C LEU A 540 -7.86 -14.54 0.94
N ASP A 541 -6.86 -13.70 1.19
CA ASP A 541 -6.82 -12.79 2.33
C ASP A 541 -7.25 -11.39 1.90
N HIS A 542 -8.11 -10.74 2.69
CA HIS A 542 -8.46 -9.33 2.45
C HIS A 542 -7.22 -8.44 2.59
N GLU A 543 -6.97 -7.60 1.59
CA GLU A 543 -5.89 -6.63 1.59
C GLU A 543 -6.38 -5.30 2.20
N GLU A 544 -6.27 -5.17 3.53
CA GLU A 544 -6.36 -3.86 4.20
C GLU A 544 -5.11 -3.04 3.82
N GLY A 545 -5.18 -2.43 2.65
CA GLY A 545 -4.03 -1.83 1.97
C GLY A 545 -3.49 -0.56 2.62
N ASP A 546 -2.26 -0.21 2.22
CA ASP A 546 -1.64 1.10 2.43
C ASP A 546 -2.66 2.21 2.09
N CYS A 547 -2.97 3.09 3.06
CA CYS A 547 -4.17 3.94 3.09
C CYS A 547 -4.19 5.10 2.06
N GLY A 548 -3.54 4.93 0.91
CA GLY A 548 -3.40 5.94 -0.15
C GLY A 548 -2.46 7.08 0.21
N ILE A 549 -1.76 7.01 1.35
CA ILE A 549 -1.04 8.14 2.00
C ILE A 549 0.10 8.69 1.13
N GLY A 550 0.66 7.88 0.23
CA GLY A 550 1.64 8.33 -0.78
C GLY A 550 1.11 9.44 -1.71
N VAL A 551 -0.20 9.49 -1.99
CA VAL A 551 -0.81 10.52 -2.87
C VAL A 551 -0.90 11.88 -2.14
N PRO A 552 -1.35 11.98 -0.88
CA PRO A 552 -1.13 13.18 -0.06
C PRO A 552 0.33 13.65 0.03
N PHE A 553 1.30 12.75 0.21
CA PHE A 553 2.72 13.14 0.20
C PHE A 553 3.17 13.73 -1.15
N GLU A 554 2.81 13.11 -2.28
CA GLU A 554 3.13 13.66 -3.61
C GLU A 554 2.44 15.02 -3.85
N ASN A 555 1.17 15.16 -3.49
CA ASN A 555 0.45 16.44 -3.60
C ASN A 555 1.08 17.53 -2.74
N LEU A 556 1.59 17.19 -1.55
CA LEU A 556 2.29 18.12 -0.67
C LEU A 556 3.64 18.57 -1.27
N SER A 557 4.41 17.65 -1.85
CA SER A 557 5.61 17.98 -2.65
C SER A 557 5.27 18.90 -3.84
N LYS A 558 4.26 18.53 -4.63
CA LYS A 558 3.80 19.25 -5.83
C LYS A 558 3.32 20.68 -5.52
N LEU A 559 2.73 20.89 -4.34
CA LEU A 559 2.36 22.21 -3.84
C LEU A 559 3.57 23.11 -3.54
N MET A 560 4.72 22.53 -3.18
CA MET A 560 5.97 23.25 -2.88
C MET A 560 6.92 23.40 -4.09
N LYS A 561 6.61 22.78 -5.23
CA LYS A 561 7.36 23.03 -6.49
C LYS A 561 7.25 24.50 -6.90
N ASP A 562 8.30 25.00 -7.55
CA ASP A 562 8.25 26.31 -8.19
C ASP A 562 7.47 26.20 -9.51
N SER A 563 6.24 26.69 -9.50
CA SER A 563 5.40 26.84 -10.69
C SER A 563 4.30 27.86 -10.41
N PRO A 564 3.81 28.62 -11.41
CA PRO A 564 2.72 29.58 -11.20
C PRO A 564 1.41 28.96 -10.68
N VAL A 565 1.18 27.67 -10.97
CA VAL A 565 0.02 26.93 -10.47
C VAL A 565 0.20 26.58 -8.99
N SER A 566 1.36 26.03 -8.62
CA SER A 566 1.71 25.73 -7.23
C SER A 566 1.74 26.99 -6.38
N GLU A 567 2.33 28.08 -6.88
CA GLU A 567 2.39 29.38 -6.21
C GLU A 567 0.99 29.99 -6.00
N LYS A 568 0.11 29.96 -7.03
CA LYS A 568 -1.30 30.34 -6.88
C LYS A 568 -2.00 29.52 -5.79
N LEU A 569 -1.76 28.20 -5.74
CA LEU A 569 -2.35 27.33 -4.72
C LEU A 569 -1.80 27.62 -3.31
N ARG A 570 -0.48 27.83 -3.14
CA ARG A 570 0.12 28.23 -1.86
C ARG A 570 -0.46 29.55 -1.34
N ASN A 571 -0.53 30.57 -2.21
CA ASN A 571 -1.12 31.87 -1.87
C ASN A 571 -2.60 31.76 -1.46
N LEU A 572 -3.41 30.91 -2.12
CA LEU A 572 -4.85 30.74 -1.82
C LEU A 572 -5.14 29.84 -0.61
N ILE A 573 -4.34 28.80 -0.38
CA ILE A 573 -4.61 27.74 0.62
C ILE A 573 -3.83 27.96 1.93
N ILE A 574 -2.58 28.43 1.84
CA ILE A 574 -1.68 28.58 2.98
C ILE A 574 -1.68 30.02 3.49
N ASP A 575 -1.54 30.99 2.57
CA ASP A 575 -1.52 32.42 2.92
C ASP A 575 -2.93 33.07 2.87
N PHE A 576 -3.97 32.27 2.59
CA PHE A 576 -5.39 32.68 2.58
C PHE A 576 -5.71 33.95 1.76
N HIS A 577 -5.04 34.15 0.62
CA HIS A 577 -5.35 35.24 -0.30
C HIS A 577 -6.84 35.18 -0.72
N LYS A 578 -7.53 36.33 -0.64
CA LYS A 578 -8.97 36.39 -0.89
C LYS A 578 -9.30 36.04 -2.36
N PRO A 579 -10.20 35.07 -2.62
CA PRO A 579 -10.57 34.69 -3.98
C PRO A 579 -11.29 35.84 -4.69
N ARG A 580 -10.99 36.04 -5.98
CA ARG A 580 -11.52 37.15 -6.78
C ARG A 580 -12.72 36.73 -7.62
N PHE A 581 -13.66 37.66 -7.75
CA PHE A 581 -14.91 37.50 -8.52
C PHE A 581 -15.06 38.65 -9.52
N ILE A 582 -15.64 38.35 -10.68
CA ILE A 582 -16.03 39.32 -11.71
C ILE A 582 -17.40 39.92 -11.32
N GLN A 583 -17.68 41.17 -11.71
CA GLN A 583 -18.94 41.85 -11.35
C GLN A 583 -20.12 41.47 -12.27
N HIS A 584 -19.86 41.10 -13.53
CA HIS A 584 -20.88 40.86 -14.55
C HIS A 584 -20.67 39.54 -15.30
N LEU A 585 -21.77 38.82 -15.61
CA LEU A 585 -21.75 37.56 -16.38
C LEU A 585 -21.65 37.79 -17.91
N SER A 586 -21.99 39.00 -18.38
CA SER A 586 -22.08 39.35 -19.80
C SER A 586 -20.74 39.24 -20.55
N SER A 587 -19.63 39.40 -19.84
CA SER A 587 -18.25 39.28 -20.33
C SER A 587 -17.63 37.89 -20.11
N VAL A 588 -18.38 36.92 -19.58
CA VAL A 588 -17.87 35.58 -19.23
C VAL A 588 -18.46 34.48 -20.11
N LEU A 589 -19.75 34.56 -20.46
CA LEU A 589 -20.42 33.54 -21.26
C LEU A 589 -20.33 33.87 -22.77
N PRO A 590 -19.82 32.95 -23.62
CA PRO A 590 -19.93 33.05 -25.08
C PRO A 590 -21.40 33.23 -25.52
N PRO A 591 -21.69 33.95 -26.62
CA PRO A 591 -23.07 34.19 -27.07
C PRO A 591 -23.89 32.90 -27.20
N GLU A 592 -23.34 31.90 -27.89
CA GLU A 592 -23.95 30.57 -28.12
C GLU A 592 -24.30 29.83 -26.82
N ALA A 593 -23.48 29.97 -25.77
CA ALA A 593 -23.68 29.28 -24.51
C ALA A 593 -24.80 29.88 -23.63
N LYS A 594 -25.24 31.12 -23.91
CA LYS A 594 -26.20 31.84 -23.05
C LYS A 594 -27.56 31.17 -22.98
N GLU A 595 -28.05 30.63 -24.09
CA GLU A 595 -29.36 29.97 -24.13
C GLU A 595 -29.34 28.60 -23.44
N ALA A 596 -28.30 27.81 -23.67
CA ALA A 596 -28.10 26.52 -22.99
C ALA A 596 -27.99 26.70 -21.47
N VAL A 597 -27.15 27.63 -21.01
CA VAL A 597 -27.01 27.97 -19.59
C VAL A 597 -28.30 28.53 -19.00
N ALA A 598 -29.04 29.37 -19.73
CA ALA A 598 -30.36 29.84 -19.30
C ALA A 598 -31.38 28.69 -19.18
N SER A 599 -31.33 27.68 -20.05
CA SER A 599 -32.17 26.50 -20.00
C SER A 599 -31.88 25.63 -18.76
N ILE A 600 -30.60 25.32 -18.51
CA ILE A 600 -30.16 24.60 -17.30
C ILE A 600 -30.55 25.38 -16.04
N LEU A 601 -30.32 26.69 -16.03
CA LEU A 601 -30.68 27.54 -14.91
C LEU A 601 -32.20 27.53 -14.64
N LYS A 602 -33.09 27.52 -15.65
CA LYS A 602 -34.56 27.58 -15.43
C LYS A 602 -35.03 26.58 -14.36
N GLY A 603 -34.60 25.33 -14.45
CA GLY A 603 -34.99 24.22 -13.56
C GLY A 603 -34.47 24.28 -12.11
N LEU A 604 -33.58 25.22 -11.78
CA LEU A 604 -32.95 25.31 -10.46
C LEU A 604 -33.65 26.29 -9.51
N ASN A 605 -33.53 26.08 -8.19
CA ASN A 605 -34.06 27.02 -7.20
C ASN A 605 -33.19 28.28 -7.05
N LYS A 606 -33.69 29.32 -6.36
CA LYS A 606 -32.98 30.62 -6.22
C LYS A 606 -31.58 30.50 -5.58
N PRO A 607 -31.38 29.73 -4.48
CA PRO A 607 -30.05 29.41 -3.96
C PRO A 607 -29.12 28.72 -4.98
N GLN A 608 -29.60 27.71 -5.71
CA GLN A 608 -28.81 26.99 -6.73
C GLN A 608 -28.41 27.91 -7.90
N LYS A 609 -29.34 28.73 -8.40
CA LYS A 609 -29.08 29.78 -9.40
C LYS A 609 -27.98 30.74 -8.93
N GLN A 610 -28.03 31.17 -7.66
CA GLN A 610 -27.00 32.02 -7.07
C GLN A 610 -25.65 31.29 -6.92
N ALA A 611 -25.63 30.01 -6.55
CA ALA A 611 -24.41 29.22 -6.46
C ALA A 611 -23.73 29.08 -7.84
N MET A 612 -24.47 28.73 -8.89
CA MET A 612 -23.93 28.70 -10.26
C MET A 612 -23.43 30.08 -10.72
N LYS A 613 -24.15 31.16 -10.40
CA LYS A 613 -23.68 32.53 -10.67
C LYS A 613 -22.35 32.83 -9.98
N GLN A 614 -22.15 32.42 -8.73
CA GLN A 614 -20.87 32.64 -8.02
C GLN A 614 -19.73 31.83 -8.65
N VAL A 615 -19.97 30.56 -9.01
CA VAL A 615 -18.99 29.73 -9.73
C VAL A 615 -18.56 30.41 -11.03
N LEU A 616 -19.52 30.81 -11.87
CA LEU A 616 -19.26 31.48 -13.16
C LEU A 616 -18.57 32.84 -13.02
N LEU A 617 -18.72 33.54 -11.90
CA LEU A 617 -18.02 34.81 -11.66
C LEU A 617 -16.63 34.63 -11.01
N SER A 618 -16.31 33.45 -10.46
CA SER A 618 -15.07 33.24 -9.72
C SER A 618 -13.84 33.05 -10.62
N LYS A 619 -12.70 33.66 -10.24
CA LYS A 619 -11.39 33.49 -10.90
C LYS A 619 -10.46 32.52 -10.16
N ASP A 620 -10.84 32.13 -8.95
CA ASP A 620 -9.97 31.43 -8.01
C ASP A 620 -10.67 30.18 -7.43
N TYR A 621 -11.68 30.32 -6.56
CA TYR A 621 -12.54 29.22 -6.12
C TYR A 621 -13.92 29.71 -5.64
N THR A 622 -14.90 28.79 -5.52
CA THR A 622 -16.23 29.04 -4.92
C THR A 622 -16.58 27.91 -3.96
N LEU A 623 -17.06 28.24 -2.75
CA LEU A 623 -17.48 27.26 -1.74
C LEU A 623 -19.01 27.11 -1.73
N ILE A 624 -19.53 26.00 -2.25
CA ILE A 624 -20.99 25.72 -2.27
C ILE A 624 -21.38 24.98 -0.99
N VAL A 625 -22.08 25.65 -0.08
CA VAL A 625 -22.59 25.04 1.17
C VAL A 625 -23.81 24.17 0.88
N GLY A 626 -23.56 22.94 0.44
CA GLY A 626 -24.58 21.93 0.20
C GLY A 626 -25.20 21.41 1.50
N MET A 627 -26.22 22.08 2.01
CA MET A 627 -26.99 21.64 3.18
C MET A 627 -27.69 20.27 2.96
N PRO A 628 -28.16 19.62 4.04
CA PRO A 628 -29.12 18.52 3.94
C PRO A 628 -30.33 18.83 3.06
N GLY A 629 -30.80 17.85 2.27
CA GLY A 629 -32.05 17.95 1.49
C GLY A 629 -32.03 18.91 0.28
N THR A 630 -31.12 19.87 0.19
CA THR A 630 -31.12 20.93 -0.85
C THR A 630 -30.70 20.48 -2.26
N GLY A 631 -30.81 19.18 -2.57
CA GLY A 631 -30.44 18.63 -3.87
C GLY A 631 -28.95 18.81 -4.19
N LYS A 632 -28.05 18.44 -3.26
CA LYS A 632 -26.59 18.50 -3.47
C LYS A 632 -26.17 17.88 -4.80
N THR A 633 -26.54 16.62 -5.01
CA THR A 633 -26.24 15.88 -6.25
C THR A 633 -26.90 16.53 -7.46
N THR A 634 -28.13 17.05 -7.36
CA THR A 634 -28.78 17.81 -8.44
C THR A 634 -28.02 19.09 -8.80
N THR A 635 -27.50 19.79 -7.80
CA THR A 635 -26.72 21.04 -7.96
C THR A 635 -25.34 20.75 -8.55
N ILE A 636 -24.73 19.62 -8.19
CA ILE A 636 -23.45 19.16 -8.73
C ILE A 636 -23.65 18.60 -10.15
N CYS A 637 -24.67 17.80 -10.43
CA CYS A 637 -24.97 17.31 -11.78
C CYS A 637 -25.35 18.42 -12.77
N ALA A 638 -25.88 19.56 -12.29
CA ALA A 638 -26.05 20.77 -13.10
C ALA A 638 -24.72 21.50 -13.40
N LEU A 639 -23.60 21.05 -12.82
CA LEU A 639 -22.24 21.49 -13.10
C LEU A 639 -21.45 20.38 -13.85
N VAL A 640 -21.31 19.18 -13.26
CA VAL A 640 -20.75 17.93 -13.84
C VAL A 640 -21.34 16.69 -13.11
N PRO A 641 -21.77 15.60 -13.79
CA PRO A 641 -22.37 14.43 -13.14
C PRO A 641 -21.41 13.23 -12.88
N ALA A 642 -21.26 12.78 -11.61
CA ALA A 642 -20.64 11.48 -11.23
C ALA A 642 -20.96 11.07 -9.74
N PRO A 643 -21.00 9.75 -9.38
CA PRO A 643 -21.16 9.27 -7.99
C PRO A 643 -20.16 8.15 -7.51
N GLU A 644 -19.93 8.00 -6.19
CA GLU A 644 -19.04 6.97 -5.58
C GLU A 644 -19.54 6.40 -4.19
N HIS A 645 -18.76 5.49 -3.56
CA HIS A 645 -19.08 4.64 -2.37
C HIS A 645 -17.85 4.38 -1.43
N THR A 646 -18.03 3.91 -0.16
CA THR A 646 -16.90 3.46 0.76
C THR A 646 -17.34 2.65 2.01
N GLU A 647 -16.42 1.99 2.77
CA GLU A 647 -16.65 0.74 3.58
C GLU A 647 -16.21 0.69 5.10
N LYS A 648 -16.44 -0.48 5.77
CA LYS A 648 -15.93 -1.13 7.06
C LYS A 648 -15.57 -0.35 8.36
N GLY A 649 -15.88 -0.62 9.66
CA GLY A 649 -16.63 -1.60 10.48
C GLY A 649 -16.90 -1.10 11.95
N GLY A 650 -17.39 -1.93 12.91
CA GLY A 650 -17.43 -1.65 14.38
C GLY A 650 -18.79 -1.51 15.15
N VAL A 651 -18.90 -2.04 16.39
CA VAL A 651 -19.92 -1.93 17.51
C VAL A 651 -21.43 -2.23 17.26
N CYS A 652 -22.15 -2.88 18.20
CA CYS A 652 -23.60 -3.21 18.12
C CYS A 652 -24.37 -3.26 19.47
N ASN A 653 -25.71 -3.35 19.40
CA ASN A 653 -26.69 -3.50 20.49
C ASN A 653 -27.93 -4.29 19.98
N VAL A 654 -28.07 -5.54 20.42
CA VAL A 654 -29.08 -6.49 19.90
C VAL A 654 -30.53 -6.10 20.27
N THR A 655 -30.75 -5.44 21.41
CA THR A 655 -32.10 -5.06 21.85
C THR A 655 -32.68 -3.94 20.99
N GLU A 656 -31.88 -2.92 20.66
CA GLU A 656 -32.28 -1.91 19.67
C GLU A 656 -32.53 -2.53 18.29
N ALA A 657 -31.72 -3.51 17.88
CA ALA A 657 -31.89 -4.17 16.58
C ALA A 657 -33.23 -4.92 16.47
N LYS A 658 -33.66 -5.60 17.55
CA LYS A 658 -35.00 -6.23 17.64
C LYS A 658 -36.13 -5.20 17.55
N LEU A 659 -36.00 -4.06 18.24
CA LEU A 659 -36.97 -2.95 18.20
C LEU A 659 -37.09 -2.35 16.78
N VAL A 660 -35.96 -2.08 16.12
CA VAL A 660 -35.94 -1.57 14.74
C VAL A 660 -36.55 -2.58 13.76
N PHE A 661 -36.26 -3.88 13.92
CA PHE A 661 -36.88 -4.94 13.12
C PHE A 661 -38.41 -4.99 13.30
N PHE A 662 -38.91 -4.91 14.53
CA PHE A 662 -40.33 -4.89 14.83
C PHE A 662 -41.03 -3.66 14.21
N LEU A 663 -40.48 -2.46 14.42
CA LEU A 663 -41.00 -1.22 13.83
C LEU A 663 -41.03 -1.29 12.31
N THR A 664 -39.97 -1.77 11.68
CA THR A 664 -39.89 -1.90 10.21
C THR A 664 -40.94 -2.90 9.68
N THR A 665 -41.12 -4.02 10.37
CA THR A 665 -42.17 -5.01 10.05
C THR A 665 -43.56 -4.40 10.17
N LEU A 666 -43.80 -3.56 11.17
CA LEU A 666 -45.07 -2.86 11.38
C LEU A 666 -45.35 -1.86 10.26
N PHE A 667 -44.37 -1.05 9.83
CA PHE A 667 -44.56 -0.12 8.71
C PHE A 667 -44.82 -0.84 7.39
N ILE A 668 -44.14 -1.95 7.12
CA ILE A 668 -44.39 -2.76 5.92
C ILE A 668 -45.82 -3.34 5.94
N LYS A 669 -46.28 -3.88 7.10
CA LYS A 669 -47.67 -4.33 7.27
C LYS A 669 -48.70 -3.21 7.17
N ALA A 670 -48.32 -1.97 7.52
CA ALA A 670 -49.13 -0.77 7.35
C ALA A 670 -49.08 -0.19 5.92
N GLY A 671 -48.52 -0.92 4.93
CA GLY A 671 -48.53 -0.55 3.51
C GLY A 671 -47.36 0.33 3.05
N CYS A 672 -46.37 0.61 3.90
CA CYS A 672 -45.16 1.32 3.47
C CYS A 672 -44.26 0.41 2.63
N LYS A 673 -43.87 0.87 1.43
CA LYS A 673 -42.97 0.11 0.54
C LYS A 673 -41.59 -0.05 1.20
N PRO A 674 -40.97 -1.25 1.18
CA PRO A 674 -39.63 -1.47 1.74
C PRO A 674 -38.54 -0.53 1.18
N SER A 675 -38.67 -0.10 -0.07
CA SER A 675 -37.77 0.87 -0.73
C SER A 675 -37.71 2.24 -0.05
N ASP A 676 -38.81 2.62 0.61
CA ASP A 676 -39.10 3.97 1.10
C ASP A 676 -38.75 4.13 2.58
N ILE A 677 -38.27 3.04 3.21
CA ILE A 677 -37.78 2.94 4.58
C ILE A 677 -36.25 2.85 4.53
N GLY A 678 -35.57 3.61 5.39
CA GLY A 678 -34.14 3.51 5.60
C GLY A 678 -33.79 3.32 7.08
N ILE A 679 -32.81 2.45 7.35
CA ILE A 679 -32.30 2.22 8.69
C ILE A 679 -30.87 2.73 8.79
N ILE A 680 -30.62 3.57 9.78
CA ILE A 680 -29.35 4.26 10.02
C ILE A 680 -28.79 3.86 11.38
N SER A 681 -27.49 3.66 11.45
CA SER A 681 -26.75 3.59 12.72
C SER A 681 -25.39 4.29 12.61
N PRO A 682 -24.86 4.89 13.70
CA PRO A 682 -23.47 5.36 13.73
C PRO A 682 -22.46 4.21 13.73
N TYR A 683 -22.90 2.99 14.05
CA TYR A 683 -22.03 1.82 14.22
C TYR A 683 -22.35 0.74 13.20
N ARG A 684 -21.31 0.17 12.60
CA ARG A 684 -21.38 -0.70 11.41
C ARG A 684 -21.65 -2.17 11.74
N HIS A 685 -21.29 -2.63 12.94
CA HIS A 685 -21.62 -3.98 13.41
C HIS A 685 -23.10 -4.05 13.84
N GLN A 686 -23.70 -2.94 14.30
CA GLN A 686 -25.14 -2.83 14.50
C GLN A 686 -25.92 -3.08 13.20
N LEU A 687 -25.42 -2.55 12.08
CA LEU A 687 -26.02 -2.78 10.77
C LEU A 687 -25.95 -4.25 10.35
N LYS A 688 -24.89 -4.99 10.72
CA LYS A 688 -24.81 -6.44 10.52
C LYS A 688 -25.93 -7.15 11.30
N VAL A 689 -26.04 -6.93 12.61
CA VAL A 689 -27.11 -7.51 13.47
C VAL A 689 -28.52 -7.16 12.95
N ILE A 690 -28.76 -5.93 12.50
CA ILE A 690 -30.04 -5.53 11.91
C ILE A 690 -30.28 -6.25 10.57
N THR A 691 -29.27 -6.34 9.70
CA THR A 691 -29.38 -7.04 8.40
C THR A 691 -29.66 -8.53 8.59
N ASP A 692 -28.98 -9.18 9.54
CA ASP A 692 -29.15 -10.59 9.87
C ASP A 692 -30.56 -10.89 10.42
N LEU A 693 -31.14 -9.97 11.20
CA LEU A 693 -32.54 -10.05 11.62
C LEU A 693 -33.49 -9.82 10.43
N MET A 694 -33.25 -8.80 9.62
CA MET A 694 -34.08 -8.46 8.45
C MET A 694 -34.08 -9.56 7.39
N ALA A 695 -32.99 -10.30 7.19
CA ALA A 695 -32.89 -11.43 6.26
C ALA A 695 -33.89 -12.57 6.54
N ARG A 696 -34.50 -12.60 7.74
CA ARG A 696 -35.59 -13.53 8.08
C ARG A 696 -36.92 -13.16 7.40
N LEU A 697 -37.05 -11.93 6.88
CA LEU A 697 -38.15 -11.47 6.03
C LEU A 697 -37.75 -11.65 4.56
N LYS A 698 -38.33 -12.65 3.88
CA LYS A 698 -37.93 -13.07 2.51
C LYS A 698 -38.03 -11.99 1.40
N GLU A 699 -38.55 -10.80 1.68
CA GLU A 699 -38.83 -9.74 0.68
C GLU A 699 -38.31 -8.34 1.06
N SER A 700 -37.60 -8.16 2.18
CA SER A 700 -37.30 -6.81 2.69
C SER A 700 -36.14 -6.10 1.95
N ARG A 701 -36.44 -5.36 0.88
CA ARG A 701 -35.49 -4.44 0.20
C ARG A 701 -35.21 -3.13 0.98
N VAL A 702 -35.14 -3.19 2.31
CA VAL A 702 -34.93 -2.03 3.19
C VAL A 702 -33.45 -1.66 3.23
N GLU A 703 -33.12 -0.37 3.09
CA GLU A 703 -31.72 0.08 3.01
C GLU A 703 -31.11 0.30 4.41
N VAL A 704 -30.27 -0.65 4.85
CA VAL A 704 -29.57 -0.64 6.14
C VAL A 704 -28.12 -0.15 5.96
N ASN A 705 -27.82 1.09 6.35
CA ASN A 705 -26.53 1.75 6.05
C ASN A 705 -26.06 2.69 7.18
N THR A 706 -24.79 3.11 7.18
CA THR A 706 -24.31 4.10 8.18
C THR A 706 -24.81 5.49 7.88
N ILE A 707 -24.74 6.36 8.89
CA ILE A 707 -24.84 7.82 8.73
C ILE A 707 -24.00 8.30 7.53
N ASP A 708 -22.76 7.81 7.41
CA ASP A 708 -21.83 8.19 6.34
C ASP A 708 -22.27 7.67 4.97
N LYS A 709 -22.66 6.39 4.83
CA LYS A 709 -23.20 5.84 3.58
C LYS A 709 -24.55 6.45 3.17
N TYR A 710 -25.27 7.09 4.11
CA TYR A 710 -26.49 7.84 3.84
C TYR A 710 -26.29 9.30 3.43
N GLN A 711 -25.05 9.80 3.35
CA GLN A 711 -24.81 11.17 2.89
C GLN A 711 -25.39 11.41 1.48
N GLY A 712 -26.15 12.49 1.32
CA GLY A 712 -26.82 12.85 0.06
C GLY A 712 -28.09 12.06 -0.27
N ARG A 713 -28.35 10.91 0.36
CA ARG A 713 -29.55 10.05 0.16
C ARG A 713 -30.68 10.42 1.12
N ASP A 714 -31.92 10.15 0.77
CA ASP A 714 -33.08 10.35 1.65
C ASP A 714 -34.13 9.24 1.48
N LYS A 715 -35.09 9.16 2.41
CA LYS A 715 -36.20 8.18 2.42
C LYS A 715 -37.47 8.80 3.01
N SER A 716 -38.63 8.23 2.70
CA SER A 716 -39.91 8.62 3.31
C SER A 716 -39.89 8.43 4.84
N ILE A 717 -39.39 7.28 5.29
CA ILE A 717 -39.24 6.93 6.71
C ILE A 717 -37.76 6.64 6.99
N ILE A 718 -37.21 7.22 8.06
CA ILE A 718 -35.87 6.89 8.57
C ILE A 718 -35.96 6.44 10.03
N ILE A 719 -35.30 5.33 10.35
CA ILE A 719 -35.16 4.79 11.70
C ILE A 719 -33.69 4.83 12.09
N VAL A 720 -33.34 5.56 13.16
CA VAL A 720 -31.97 5.73 13.65
C VAL A 720 -31.78 4.93 14.95
N SER A 721 -30.88 3.95 14.96
CA SER A 721 -30.45 3.22 16.16
C SER A 721 -29.10 3.77 16.64
N PHE A 722 -29.09 4.35 17.85
CA PHE A 722 -27.92 5.02 18.43
C PHE A 722 -26.99 4.09 19.22
N VAL A 723 -27.43 2.85 19.52
CA VAL A 723 -26.66 1.71 20.03
C VAL A 723 -26.17 1.83 21.48
N ARG A 724 -25.79 3.03 21.93
CA ARG A 724 -25.15 3.25 23.23
C ARG A 724 -26.15 3.16 24.39
N ASN A 725 -25.91 2.18 25.27
CA ASN A 725 -26.64 1.94 26.50
C ASN A 725 -25.65 1.47 27.60
N SER A 726 -24.83 2.39 28.11
CA SER A 726 -23.89 2.11 29.21
C SER A 726 -23.63 3.32 30.10
N ASN A 727 -23.36 3.04 31.38
CA ASN A 727 -22.90 4.02 32.38
C ASN A 727 -21.39 4.27 32.32
N ASP A 728 -20.69 3.49 31.50
CA ASP A 728 -19.24 3.52 31.24
C ASP A 728 -18.71 4.94 31.01
N GLU A 729 -17.54 5.28 31.57
CA GLU A 729 -16.94 6.61 31.46
C GLU A 729 -16.49 6.92 30.01
N ASN A 730 -16.13 5.89 29.25
CA ASN A 730 -15.49 6.05 27.95
C ASN A 730 -16.50 6.37 26.81
N LEU A 731 -16.98 7.61 26.80
CA LEU A 731 -17.91 8.16 25.81
C LEU A 731 -17.32 8.19 24.39
N GLY A 732 -17.52 7.09 23.66
CA GLY A 732 -17.00 6.88 22.30
C GLY A 732 -17.31 8.02 21.32
N ALA A 733 -16.28 8.51 20.63
CA ALA A 733 -16.29 9.80 19.96
C ALA A 733 -17.30 9.99 18.82
N LEU A 734 -17.77 8.91 18.19
CA LEU A 734 -18.65 8.96 17.00
C LEU A 734 -20.00 9.70 17.23
N LEU A 735 -20.47 9.80 18.48
CA LEU A 735 -21.68 10.56 18.85
C LEU A 735 -21.39 11.98 19.38
N LYS A 736 -20.12 12.36 19.57
CA LYS A 736 -19.71 13.75 19.90
C LYS A 736 -19.73 14.67 18.67
N ASP A 737 -19.70 14.10 17.47
CA ASP A 737 -19.73 14.84 16.21
C ASP A 737 -21.15 15.29 15.81
N TRP A 738 -21.42 16.59 16.00
CA TRP A 738 -22.65 17.25 15.55
C TRP A 738 -22.98 17.02 14.06
N ARG A 739 -21.96 16.89 13.20
CA ARG A 739 -22.16 16.72 11.75
C ARG A 739 -22.81 15.37 11.45
N ARG A 740 -22.41 14.30 12.15
CA ARG A 740 -23.02 12.96 12.04
C ARG A 740 -24.47 12.96 12.50
N LEU A 741 -24.76 13.58 13.65
CA LEU A 741 -26.15 13.71 14.14
C LEU A 741 -27.03 14.47 13.14
N ASN A 742 -26.56 15.62 12.66
CA ASN A 742 -27.26 16.44 11.66
C ASN A 742 -27.51 15.65 10.37
N VAL A 743 -26.53 14.90 9.86
CA VAL A 743 -26.76 14.01 8.69
C VAL A 743 -27.87 13.01 8.99
N ALA A 744 -27.81 12.29 10.12
CA ALA A 744 -28.78 11.24 10.45
C ALA A 744 -30.23 11.73 10.52
N ILE A 745 -30.50 12.80 11.28
CA ILE A 745 -31.87 13.31 11.48
C ILE A 745 -32.48 13.91 10.21
N THR A 746 -31.64 14.43 9.31
CA THR A 746 -32.08 15.10 8.07
C THR A 746 -32.22 14.17 6.85
N ARG A 747 -32.09 12.84 7.00
CA ARG A 747 -32.34 11.88 5.91
C ARG A 747 -33.84 11.59 5.69
N ALA A 748 -34.70 11.97 6.64
CA ALA A 748 -36.15 11.71 6.60
C ALA A 748 -36.90 12.76 5.75
N LYS A 749 -37.85 12.30 4.94
CA LYS A 749 -38.82 13.16 4.22
C LYS A 749 -40.14 13.34 4.97
N HIS A 750 -40.70 12.27 5.54
CA HIS A 750 -42.04 12.29 6.15
C HIS A 750 -42.07 11.80 7.61
N LYS A 751 -41.17 10.90 8.01
CA LYS A 751 -41.09 10.42 9.39
C LYS A 751 -39.65 10.06 9.79
N LEU A 752 -39.19 10.66 10.89
CA LEU A 752 -37.97 10.27 11.60
C LEU A 752 -38.35 9.49 12.85
N ILE A 753 -37.62 8.42 13.16
CA ILE A 753 -37.75 7.62 14.37
C ILE A 753 -36.36 7.46 14.97
N MET A 754 -36.23 7.70 16.28
CA MET A 754 -34.96 7.67 17.00
C MET A 754 -35.05 6.64 18.14
N VAL A 755 -34.11 5.69 18.18
CA VAL A 755 -34.07 4.59 19.14
C VAL A 755 -32.73 4.60 19.86
N GLY A 756 -32.74 4.65 21.19
CA GLY A 756 -31.53 4.61 22.03
C GLY A 756 -31.79 5.07 23.48
N CYS A 757 -30.80 4.88 24.36
CA CYS A 757 -30.94 5.13 25.79
C CYS A 757 -30.76 6.61 26.16
N VAL A 758 -31.85 7.31 26.52
CA VAL A 758 -31.83 8.77 26.81
C VAL A 758 -30.75 9.19 27.83
N PRO A 759 -30.56 8.51 28.98
CA PRO A 759 -29.44 8.79 29.89
C PRO A 759 -28.05 8.72 29.23
N SER A 760 -27.77 7.69 28.44
CA SER A 760 -26.49 7.59 27.70
C SER A 760 -26.37 8.63 26.58
N LEU A 761 -27.47 9.00 25.93
CA LEU A 761 -27.47 9.98 24.82
C LEU A 761 -27.32 11.43 25.31
N ARG A 762 -27.88 11.80 26.47
CA ARG A 762 -27.68 13.12 27.09
C ARG A 762 -26.21 13.43 27.42
N ARG A 763 -25.35 12.43 27.57
CA ARG A 763 -23.90 12.61 27.79
C ARG A 763 -23.13 13.09 26.54
N TYR A 764 -23.81 13.29 25.42
CA TYR A 764 -23.25 13.84 24.18
C TYR A 764 -23.87 15.21 23.86
N PRO A 765 -23.12 16.32 23.88
CA PRO A 765 -23.67 17.68 23.70
C PRO A 765 -24.53 17.91 22.44
N PRO A 766 -24.30 17.25 21.28
CA PRO A 766 -25.22 17.31 20.14
C PRO A 766 -26.60 16.73 20.44
N LEU A 767 -26.64 15.56 21.10
CA LEU A 767 -27.85 14.82 21.43
C LEU A 767 -28.58 15.44 22.61
N GLU A 768 -27.86 15.97 23.60
CA GLU A 768 -28.44 16.74 24.71
C GLU A 768 -29.29 17.91 24.20
N LYS A 769 -28.71 18.76 23.34
CA LYS A 769 -29.42 19.91 22.75
C LYS A 769 -30.65 19.49 21.94
N LEU A 770 -30.53 18.42 21.15
CA LEU A 770 -31.64 17.85 20.38
C LEU A 770 -32.75 17.31 21.30
N LEU A 771 -32.39 16.57 22.35
CA LEU A 771 -33.34 16.04 23.33
C LEU A 771 -34.04 17.15 24.10
N CYS A 772 -33.33 18.18 24.56
CA CYS A 772 -33.94 19.32 25.25
C CYS A 772 -34.95 20.07 24.35
N HIS A 773 -34.63 20.25 23.06
CA HIS A 773 -35.56 20.84 22.09
C HIS A 773 -36.80 19.96 21.87
N LEU A 774 -36.63 18.66 21.63
CA LEU A 774 -37.73 17.70 21.51
C LEU A 774 -38.58 17.57 22.79
N GLN A 775 -38.00 17.82 23.97
CA GLN A 775 -38.75 17.92 25.22
C GLN A 775 -39.57 19.22 25.32
N SER A 776 -39.02 20.36 24.88
CA SER A 776 -39.77 21.63 24.85
C SER A 776 -40.98 21.62 23.90
N GLU A 777 -40.94 20.79 22.85
CA GLU A 777 -42.05 20.61 21.90
C GLU A 777 -42.94 19.39 22.22
N GLY A 778 -42.74 18.72 23.37
CA GLY A 778 -43.55 17.58 23.80
C GLY A 778 -43.40 16.30 22.96
N MET A 779 -42.42 16.23 22.05
CA MET A 779 -42.25 15.14 21.09
C MET A 779 -41.57 13.87 21.66
N ILE A 780 -41.24 13.84 22.95
CA ILE A 780 -40.63 12.67 23.61
C ILE A 780 -41.66 11.95 24.49
N SER A 781 -42.13 10.81 24.01
CA SER A 781 -42.85 9.82 24.82
C SER A 781 -41.84 8.91 25.53
N PHE A 782 -41.75 9.02 26.86
CA PHE A 782 -40.94 8.10 27.68
C PHE A 782 -41.64 6.74 27.81
N PHE A 783 -41.47 5.89 26.80
CA PHE A 783 -41.91 4.49 26.87
C PHE A 783 -41.00 3.69 27.81
N ASN A 784 -41.43 3.53 29.07
CA ASN A 784 -40.94 2.46 29.93
C ASN A 784 -41.43 1.11 29.38
N ILE A 785 -40.73 0.59 28.37
CA ILE A 785 -40.91 -0.78 27.92
C ILE A 785 -40.28 -1.70 28.98
N VAL A 786 -41.10 -2.11 29.95
CA VAL A 786 -40.87 -3.36 30.66
C VAL A 786 -41.04 -4.48 29.62
N LEU A 787 -40.01 -5.29 29.45
CA LEU A 787 -39.89 -6.34 28.43
C LEU A 787 -40.20 -7.73 29.01
#